data_AF-A0A428DQK5-F1
#
_entry.id   AF-A0A428DQK5-F1
#
_cell.length_a   1.000
_cell.length_b   1.000
_cell.length_c   1.000
_cell.angle_alpha   90.00
_cell.angle_beta   90.00
_cell.angle_gamma   90.00
#
_symmetry.space_group_name_H-M   'P 1'
#
loop_
_entity.id
_entity.type
_entity.pdbx_description
1 polymer ?
#
loop_
_entity_poly.entity_id
_entity_poly.type
_entity_poly.pdbx_seq_one_letter_code
_entity_poly.pdbx_strand_id
1 'polypeptide(L)'
;MKKSKVMLFGAMALTAGLALAACGSSQSSNADKTYSYIFVNNPDTLDYITSTRDSTSSITTNLIDGLLENDQYGNLIPSMAESWTVSKDGLTYTYKIRQGAKWYTSEGEEYADVTAHDFVTGLKYAADKKAENLYLVQDSIKGLADYVEGKSSDFETVGVKAVDDYTLQYTLNQPETYWNSKTTASILSPVNEAFLKSKGDDFGSVTPSSILSNGPYLFKSFTSKSLIEFDKNPNYWDKDNVKIEKVKLSFFDGSDQDSIARGFLDGNYTDGRIFPTSSVFAELKKGNEDKITYTPQNSVTFYYLFNVNRQSYKQTMKQSDKEKTDSRAAMQNKDFRQAINFAFDRHAYAAQTNGEDGADRILRNTITPSNFVQVGDKNFGDIVNEKIVNYGKDWANINLNDGKQAFLNPDKAKEKFAKAKESLQAQGVTFPIHLDMPVDQTAKLDVQQAGSLKQTVEATLGKDNVIIDVIQLSPDEKDQATYFADTAEQKDYDIDVSGWGGDYSDPKTYLAILDPETGSQLKNMGLSEGKDKEVKDKIGLADYKKLLDQADAEITDTQARYEKYAEAQAWLTDSALFLPVQSGGANPIFRKTVPFTGPFSFVGHKGNADNYKYVELQKEPVTAKQYQELYEKWLKEKAESNKKAQEDLANHIQ
;
A
#
# COMPACT_ATOMS: atom_id res chain seq x y z
N MET A 1 -15.50 -38.23 -81.58
CA MET A 1 -15.41 -37.15 -82.58
C MET A 1 -16.41 -36.05 -82.23
N LYS A 2 -15.91 -34.81 -82.25
CA LYS A 2 -16.54 -33.47 -82.26
C LYS A 2 -18.09 -33.31 -82.23
N LYS A 3 -18.45 -32.23 -81.51
CA LYS A 3 -19.60 -31.30 -81.60
C LYS A 3 -20.81 -31.49 -80.68
N SER A 4 -21.11 -30.42 -79.92
CA SER A 4 -22.41 -29.82 -79.53
C SER A 4 -22.09 -28.67 -78.52
N LYS A 5 -22.88 -27.63 -78.19
CA LYS A 5 -24.02 -26.86 -78.72
C LYS A 5 -24.26 -25.70 -77.69
N VAL A 6 -24.98 -24.62 -78.08
CA VAL A 6 -25.89 -23.77 -77.23
C VAL A 6 -25.38 -22.49 -76.48
N MET A 7 -25.88 -21.33 -76.97
CA MET A 7 -26.63 -20.17 -76.39
C MET A 7 -26.27 -19.34 -75.10
N LEU A 8 -26.41 -18.00 -75.31
CA LEU A 8 -27.16 -16.90 -74.59
C LEU A 8 -26.67 -16.11 -73.34
N PHE A 9 -27.07 -14.80 -73.40
CA PHE A 9 -27.19 -13.69 -72.40
C PHE A 9 -25.91 -13.14 -71.76
N GLY A 10 -25.70 -11.85 -71.46
CA GLY A 10 -26.44 -10.56 -71.49
C GLY A 10 -25.50 -9.47 -70.88
N ALA A 11 -25.69 -8.18 -71.16
CA ALA A 11 -24.70 -7.12 -70.88
C ALA A 11 -25.22 -5.91 -70.04
N MET A 12 -24.25 -5.27 -69.37
CA MET A 12 -24.14 -3.87 -68.89
C MET A 12 -24.75 -3.38 -67.54
N ALA A 13 -23.84 -3.24 -66.56
CA ALA A 13 -23.30 -2.00 -65.94
C ALA A 13 -24.11 -1.06 -64.98
N LEU A 14 -23.44 -0.79 -63.83
CA LEU A 14 -23.40 0.40 -62.94
C LEU A 14 -24.57 0.70 -61.97
N THR A 15 -24.33 0.51 -60.65
CA THR A 15 -24.34 1.56 -59.60
C THR A 15 -23.89 1.00 -58.24
N ALA A 16 -23.25 1.87 -57.45
CA ALA A 16 -22.67 1.64 -56.14
C ALA A 16 -23.64 1.94 -54.99
N GLY A 17 -23.32 1.45 -53.79
CA GLY A 17 -23.77 2.04 -52.52
C GLY A 17 -24.65 1.15 -51.66
N LEU A 18 -24.23 0.98 -50.39
CA LEU A 18 -24.99 0.50 -49.22
C LEU A 18 -25.17 -1.02 -49.07
N ALA A 19 -24.21 -1.70 -48.41
CA ALA A 19 -24.47 -2.79 -47.45
C ALA A 19 -23.20 -3.54 -46.97
N LEU A 20 -22.12 -2.84 -46.59
CA LEU A 20 -20.96 -3.46 -45.92
C LEU A 20 -20.59 -2.67 -44.66
N ALA A 21 -21.53 -2.67 -43.72
CA ALA A 21 -21.30 -2.25 -42.34
C ALA A 21 -21.86 -3.35 -41.41
N ALA A 22 -21.22 -4.52 -41.42
CA ALA A 22 -21.33 -5.54 -40.39
C ALA A 22 -20.24 -6.60 -40.67
N CYS A 23 -19.57 -7.06 -39.61
CA CYS A 23 -18.52 -8.08 -39.61
C CYS A 23 -17.11 -7.60 -39.98
N GLY A 24 -16.62 -6.58 -39.26
CA GLY A 24 -15.20 -6.49 -38.94
C GLY A 24 -14.88 -7.43 -37.79
N SER A 25 -14.72 -8.73 -38.07
CA SER A 25 -14.10 -9.65 -37.13
C SER A 25 -12.63 -9.27 -36.99
N SER A 26 -12.31 -8.59 -35.89
CA SER A 26 -10.94 -8.35 -35.43
C SER A 26 -10.23 -9.69 -35.31
N GLN A 27 -9.38 -9.96 -36.30
CA GLN A 27 -8.43 -11.06 -36.27
C GLN A 27 -7.47 -10.78 -35.11
N SER A 28 -7.66 -11.51 -34.00
CA SER A 28 -6.85 -11.42 -32.80
C SER A 28 -5.42 -11.87 -33.13
N SER A 29 -4.57 -10.92 -33.53
CA SER A 29 -3.13 -11.12 -33.56
C SER A 29 -2.67 -11.29 -32.11
N ASN A 30 -2.23 -12.50 -31.73
CA ASN A 30 -1.80 -12.82 -30.37
C ASN A 30 -0.77 -11.78 -29.86
N ALA A 31 -1.10 -11.10 -28.76
CA ALA A 31 -0.14 -10.29 -28.02
C ALA A 31 1.00 -11.19 -27.50
N ASP A 32 2.20 -10.62 -27.34
CA ASP A 32 3.26 -11.27 -26.58
C ASP A 32 2.73 -11.58 -25.17
N LYS A 33 2.93 -12.81 -24.70
CA LYS A 33 2.49 -13.27 -23.38
C LYS A 33 3.60 -13.19 -22.34
N THR A 34 4.67 -12.46 -22.65
CA THR A 34 5.76 -12.14 -21.74
C THR A 34 5.54 -10.77 -21.13
N TYR A 35 5.49 -10.70 -19.80
CA TYR A 35 5.61 -9.43 -19.07
C TYR A 35 7.08 -9.19 -18.75
N SER A 36 7.62 -8.08 -19.25
CA SER A 36 9.01 -7.67 -19.05
C SER A 36 9.05 -6.34 -18.33
N TYR A 37 9.72 -6.25 -17.18
CA TYR A 37 9.89 -4.99 -16.47
C TYR A 37 11.18 -5.01 -15.63
N ILE A 38 11.21 -4.25 -14.53
CA ILE A 38 12.38 -4.07 -13.68
C ILE A 38 12.15 -4.57 -12.26
N PHE A 39 13.24 -4.89 -11.56
CA PHE A 39 13.30 -5.00 -10.11
C PHE A 39 14.50 -4.18 -9.59
N VAL A 40 14.40 -3.63 -8.38
CA VAL A 40 15.40 -2.70 -7.83
C VAL A 40 16.21 -3.26 -6.66
N ASN A 41 15.67 -4.26 -5.96
CA ASN A 41 16.30 -4.86 -4.78
C ASN A 41 16.44 -6.36 -4.97
N ASN A 42 17.63 -6.90 -4.68
CA ASN A 42 17.82 -8.34 -4.62
C ASN A 42 17.09 -8.91 -3.38
N PRO A 43 16.38 -10.05 -3.49
CA PRO A 43 15.99 -10.81 -2.32
C PRO A 43 17.24 -11.32 -1.58
N ASP A 44 17.21 -11.25 -0.25
CA ASP A 44 18.13 -11.95 0.66
C ASP A 44 17.55 -13.28 1.14
N THR A 45 16.22 -13.42 1.09
CA THR A 45 15.46 -14.64 1.38
C THR A 45 14.19 -14.74 0.52
N LEU A 46 13.70 -15.96 0.35
CA LEU A 46 12.40 -16.34 -0.20
C LEU A 46 11.50 -16.96 0.88
N ASP A 47 11.91 -16.95 2.15
CA ASP A 47 11.05 -17.32 3.26
C ASP A 47 9.94 -16.27 3.40
N TYR A 48 8.78 -16.60 2.85
CA TYR A 48 7.59 -15.75 2.85
C TYR A 48 6.87 -15.75 4.20
N ILE A 49 7.20 -16.63 5.13
CA ILE A 49 6.55 -16.67 6.44
C ILE A 49 7.20 -15.70 7.40
N THR A 50 8.54 -15.63 7.41
CA THR A 50 9.28 -14.87 8.43
C THR A 50 9.69 -13.46 8.00
N SER A 51 9.88 -13.23 6.69
CA SER A 51 10.33 -11.96 6.11
C SER A 51 9.16 -11.04 5.73
N THR A 52 9.30 -9.75 6.04
CA THR A 52 8.38 -8.70 5.57
C THR A 52 8.93 -7.87 4.42
N ARG A 53 10.09 -8.23 3.85
CA ARG A 53 10.75 -7.44 2.82
C ARG A 53 10.00 -7.47 1.48
N ASP A 54 9.85 -6.30 0.86
CA ASP A 54 9.29 -6.17 -0.50
C ASP A 54 10.04 -7.00 -1.56
N SER A 55 11.37 -7.13 -1.42
CA SER A 55 12.19 -7.96 -2.32
C SER A 55 11.87 -9.45 -2.22
N THR A 56 11.35 -9.91 -1.07
CA THR A 56 10.86 -11.29 -0.89
C THR A 56 9.43 -11.40 -1.43
N SER A 57 8.52 -10.50 -1.00
CA SER A 57 7.09 -10.60 -1.31
C SER A 57 6.77 -10.39 -2.80
N SER A 58 7.51 -9.52 -3.51
CA SER A 58 7.38 -9.32 -4.96
C SER A 58 7.62 -10.60 -5.78
N ILE A 59 8.34 -11.56 -5.21
CA ILE A 59 8.55 -12.89 -5.80
C ILE A 59 7.49 -13.86 -5.31
N THR A 60 7.38 -14.05 -3.99
CA THR A 60 6.61 -15.14 -3.40
C THR A 60 5.10 -14.97 -3.52
N THR A 61 4.59 -13.74 -3.70
CA THR A 61 3.17 -13.47 -3.98
C THR A 61 2.66 -14.16 -5.25
N ASN A 62 3.56 -14.46 -6.20
CA ASN A 62 3.24 -15.18 -7.43
C ASN A 62 3.36 -16.71 -7.32
N LEU A 63 3.96 -17.19 -6.24
CA LEU A 63 4.28 -18.61 -6.03
C LEU A 63 3.35 -19.28 -5.03
N ILE A 64 2.86 -18.51 -4.05
CA ILE A 64 2.09 -19.00 -2.92
C ILE A 64 0.69 -18.41 -2.90
N ASP A 65 -0.34 -19.25 -2.85
CA ASP A 65 -1.72 -18.88 -2.55
C ASP A 65 -2.06 -19.19 -1.10
N GLY A 66 -2.68 -18.22 -0.42
CA GLY A 66 -3.26 -18.37 0.91
C GLY A 66 -4.74 -18.76 0.85
N LEU A 67 -5.45 -18.63 1.98
CA LEU A 67 -6.86 -19.01 2.08
C LEU A 67 -7.75 -18.19 1.15
N LEU A 68 -7.58 -16.87 1.18
CA LEU A 68 -8.31 -15.90 0.39
C LEU A 68 -7.34 -15.04 -0.43
N GLU A 69 -7.87 -14.39 -1.46
CA GLU A 69 -7.16 -13.39 -2.25
C GLU A 69 -8.10 -12.22 -2.56
N ASN A 70 -7.63 -11.23 -3.34
CA ASN A 70 -8.44 -10.11 -3.77
C ASN A 70 -8.72 -10.16 -5.28
N ASP A 71 -9.93 -9.78 -5.66
CA ASP A 71 -10.27 -9.50 -7.06
C ASP A 71 -9.71 -8.12 -7.51
N GLN A 72 -9.94 -7.75 -8.78
CA GLN A 72 -9.57 -6.45 -9.33
C GLN A 72 -10.34 -5.25 -8.75
N TYR A 73 -11.35 -5.48 -7.89
CA TYR A 73 -12.21 -4.46 -7.31
C TYR A 73 -11.89 -4.20 -5.83
N GLY A 74 -11.13 -5.07 -5.18
CA GLY A 74 -10.77 -4.99 -3.76
C GLY A 74 -11.48 -6.01 -2.87
N ASN A 75 -12.36 -6.84 -3.40
CA ASN A 75 -13.13 -7.80 -2.60
C ASN A 75 -12.30 -9.02 -2.26
N LEU A 76 -12.44 -9.51 -1.03
CA LEU A 76 -11.90 -10.81 -0.64
C LEU A 76 -12.70 -11.91 -1.35
N ILE A 77 -12.00 -12.80 -2.05
CA ILE A 77 -12.56 -13.93 -2.78
C ILE A 77 -11.88 -15.25 -2.37
N PRO A 78 -12.56 -16.40 -2.52
CA PRO A 78 -11.97 -17.73 -2.33
C PRO A 78 -10.67 -17.95 -3.12
N SER A 79 -9.63 -18.50 -2.46
CA SER A 79 -8.38 -18.94 -3.09
C SER A 79 -8.09 -20.41 -2.77
N MET A 80 -7.17 -20.73 -1.85
CA MET A 80 -7.01 -22.12 -1.36
C MET A 80 -8.20 -22.57 -0.53
N ALA A 81 -8.92 -21.66 0.13
CA ALA A 81 -10.23 -21.98 0.69
C ALA A 81 -11.29 -21.79 -0.39
N GLU A 82 -12.08 -22.82 -0.68
CA GLU A 82 -13.21 -22.73 -1.63
C GLU A 82 -14.45 -22.10 -0.99
N SER A 83 -14.56 -22.18 0.34
CA SER A 83 -15.60 -21.53 1.14
C SER A 83 -15.13 -21.38 2.59
N TRP A 84 -15.81 -20.51 3.34
CA TRP A 84 -15.61 -20.38 4.77
C TRP A 84 -16.94 -20.12 5.48
N THR A 85 -16.92 -20.32 6.79
CA THR A 85 -18.06 -20.08 7.69
C THR A 85 -17.55 -19.43 8.97
N VAL A 86 -18.39 -18.62 9.60
CA VAL A 86 -18.11 -17.89 10.83
C VAL A 86 -19.18 -18.24 11.85
N SER A 87 -18.80 -18.60 13.07
CA SER A 87 -19.76 -18.82 14.16
C SER A 87 -20.54 -17.54 14.48
N LYS A 88 -21.77 -17.68 15.03
CA LYS A 88 -22.59 -16.51 15.44
C LYS A 88 -21.91 -15.54 16.40
N ASP A 89 -21.00 -16.03 17.24
CA ASP A 89 -20.23 -15.22 18.18
C ASP A 89 -19.00 -14.55 17.53
N GLY A 90 -18.70 -14.84 16.25
CA GLY A 90 -17.58 -14.26 15.52
C GLY A 90 -16.20 -14.78 15.94
N LEU A 91 -16.14 -15.84 16.76
CA LEU A 91 -14.88 -16.35 17.33
C LEU A 91 -14.27 -17.50 16.53
N THR A 92 -15.08 -18.28 15.82
CA THR A 92 -14.61 -19.48 15.11
C THR A 92 -14.82 -19.32 13.62
N TYR A 93 -13.71 -19.38 12.87
CA TYR A 93 -13.70 -19.34 11.41
C TYR A 93 -13.30 -20.71 10.88
N THR A 94 -14.15 -21.31 10.06
CA THR A 94 -13.88 -22.63 9.45
C THR A 94 -13.82 -22.50 7.94
N TYR A 95 -12.69 -22.89 7.36
CA TYR A 95 -12.38 -22.84 5.93
C TYR A 95 -12.39 -24.24 5.34
N LYS A 96 -13.02 -24.41 4.18
CA LYS A 96 -12.93 -25.63 3.37
C LYS A 96 -11.80 -25.46 2.36
N ILE A 97 -10.74 -26.26 2.51
CA ILE A 97 -9.58 -26.22 1.62
C ILE A 97 -9.93 -26.93 0.32
N ARG A 98 -9.53 -26.33 -0.80
CA ARG A 98 -9.78 -26.83 -2.15
C ARG A 98 -9.16 -28.21 -2.35
N GLN A 99 -10.01 -29.19 -2.65
CA GLN A 99 -9.55 -30.52 -3.01
C GLN A 99 -8.90 -30.51 -4.40
N GLY A 100 -7.80 -31.25 -4.53
CA GLY A 100 -7.02 -31.33 -5.78
C GLY A 100 -6.09 -30.16 -6.03
N ALA A 101 -6.01 -29.17 -5.14
CA ALA A 101 -4.91 -28.20 -5.13
C ALA A 101 -3.62 -28.88 -4.68
N LYS A 102 -2.49 -28.57 -5.33
CA LYS A 102 -1.23 -29.28 -5.14
C LYS A 102 -0.04 -28.32 -5.05
N TRP A 103 0.99 -28.79 -4.36
CA TRP A 103 2.32 -28.22 -4.35
C TRP A 103 3.13 -28.72 -5.55
N TYR A 104 3.90 -27.81 -6.15
CA TYR A 104 4.78 -28.09 -7.29
C TYR A 104 6.21 -27.61 -7.02
N THR A 105 7.19 -28.30 -7.58
CA THR A 105 8.59 -27.84 -7.60
C THR A 105 8.81 -26.72 -8.62
N SER A 106 9.97 -26.08 -8.63
CA SER A 106 10.38 -25.09 -9.65
C SER A 106 10.39 -25.65 -11.08
N GLU A 107 10.50 -26.97 -11.23
CA GLU A 107 10.46 -27.71 -12.49
C GLU A 107 9.04 -28.03 -12.94
N GLY A 108 8.04 -27.81 -12.07
CA GLY A 108 6.63 -28.10 -12.34
C GLY A 108 6.21 -29.53 -12.00
N GLU A 109 7.05 -30.28 -11.29
CA GLU A 109 6.73 -31.61 -10.80
C GLU A 109 5.79 -31.52 -9.60
N GLU A 110 4.76 -32.37 -9.59
CA GLU A 110 3.85 -32.50 -8.45
C GLU A 110 4.60 -33.04 -7.22
N TYR A 111 4.45 -32.38 -6.08
CA TYR A 111 5.10 -32.77 -4.82
C TYR A 111 4.12 -33.42 -3.83
N ALA A 112 3.02 -32.73 -3.52
CA ALA A 112 2.00 -33.19 -2.57
C ALA A 112 0.68 -32.43 -2.78
N ASP A 113 -0.41 -32.92 -2.20
CA ASP A 113 -1.65 -32.14 -2.06
C ASP A 113 -1.45 -30.98 -1.07
N VAL A 114 -2.16 -29.87 -1.30
CA VAL A 114 -2.29 -28.79 -0.30
C VAL A 114 -3.38 -29.20 0.70
N THR A 115 -3.06 -29.17 1.98
CA THR A 115 -3.98 -29.60 3.05
C THR A 115 -4.12 -28.55 4.14
N ALA A 116 -5.14 -28.70 5.00
CA ALA A 116 -5.32 -27.86 6.19
C ALA A 116 -4.11 -27.94 7.15
N HIS A 117 -3.40 -29.07 7.17
CA HIS A 117 -2.19 -29.23 7.98
C HIS A 117 -1.09 -28.26 7.56
N ASP A 118 -0.96 -27.92 6.27
CA ASP A 118 0.07 -26.99 5.79
C ASP A 118 -0.10 -25.58 6.38
N PHE A 119 -1.34 -25.14 6.66
CA PHE A 119 -1.62 -23.85 7.29
C PHE A 119 -1.29 -23.86 8.79
N VAL A 120 -1.56 -24.98 9.48
CA VAL A 120 -1.14 -25.19 10.88
C VAL A 120 0.40 -25.14 10.95
N THR A 121 1.08 -25.83 10.04
CA THR A 121 2.54 -25.84 9.93
C THR A 121 3.11 -24.45 9.67
N GLY A 122 2.52 -23.69 8.73
CA GLY A 122 2.95 -22.33 8.41
C GLY A 122 2.91 -21.39 9.63
N LEU A 123 1.77 -21.37 10.36
CA LEU A 123 1.64 -20.54 11.56
C LEU A 123 2.56 -21.00 12.69
N LYS A 124 2.75 -22.32 12.86
CA LYS A 124 3.70 -22.85 13.84
C LYS A 124 5.12 -22.42 13.51
N TYR A 125 5.52 -22.52 12.25
CA TYR A 125 6.83 -22.06 11.79
C TYR A 125 7.04 -20.57 12.05
N ALA A 126 6.03 -19.74 11.76
CA ALA A 126 6.05 -18.31 12.07
C ALA A 126 6.29 -18.03 13.55
N ALA A 127 5.55 -18.73 14.43
CA ALA A 127 5.67 -18.57 15.88
C ALA A 127 7.04 -19.04 16.39
N ASP A 128 7.50 -20.22 15.96
CA ASP A 128 8.78 -20.82 16.36
C ASP A 128 9.98 -19.95 15.94
N LYS A 129 9.90 -19.31 14.76
CA LYS A 129 10.94 -18.42 14.23
C LYS A 129 10.78 -16.97 14.64
N LYS A 130 9.70 -16.61 15.35
CA LYS A 130 9.36 -15.23 15.72
C LYS A 130 9.33 -14.31 14.50
N ALA A 131 8.52 -14.69 13.51
CA ALA A 131 8.31 -13.93 12.27
C ALA A 131 8.13 -12.43 12.54
N GLU A 132 8.68 -11.58 11.67
CA GLU A 132 8.69 -10.12 11.86
C GLU A 132 7.27 -9.52 11.99
N ASN A 133 6.30 -10.11 11.29
CA ASN A 133 4.90 -9.69 11.28
C ASN A 133 3.99 -10.51 12.23
N LEU A 134 4.54 -11.23 13.20
CA LEU A 134 3.77 -12.03 14.15
C LEU A 134 2.75 -11.22 14.96
N TYR A 135 3.06 -9.93 15.19
CA TYR A 135 2.17 -8.98 15.85
C TYR A 135 0.79 -8.85 15.16
N LEU A 136 0.66 -9.18 13.87
CA LEU A 136 -0.60 -9.11 13.14
C LEU A 136 -1.66 -10.11 13.63
N VAL A 137 -1.21 -11.24 14.19
CA VAL A 137 -2.07 -12.38 14.54
C VAL A 137 -1.89 -12.87 15.97
N GLN A 138 -0.79 -12.49 16.64
CA GLN A 138 -0.43 -12.95 17.99
C GLN A 138 -1.56 -12.76 19.01
N ASP A 139 -2.18 -11.58 19.01
CA ASP A 139 -3.27 -11.25 19.93
C ASP A 139 -4.65 -11.64 19.39
N SER A 140 -4.75 -11.96 18.10
CA SER A 140 -5.99 -12.40 17.46
C SER A 140 -6.28 -13.86 17.72
N ILE A 141 -5.30 -14.74 17.55
CA ILE A 141 -5.47 -16.19 17.62
C ILE A 141 -5.38 -16.65 19.07
N LYS A 142 -6.37 -17.43 19.51
CA LYS A 142 -6.43 -17.95 20.87
C LYS A 142 -5.16 -18.72 21.23
N GLY A 143 -4.55 -18.41 22.38
CA GLY A 143 -3.36 -19.10 22.90
C GLY A 143 -2.04 -18.83 22.16
N LEU A 144 -2.04 -18.09 21.03
CA LEU A 144 -0.82 -17.83 20.28
C LEU A 144 0.18 -16.98 21.07
N ALA A 145 -0.28 -15.89 21.70
CA ALA A 145 0.56 -15.06 22.58
C ALA A 145 1.23 -15.89 23.69
N ASP A 146 0.48 -16.77 24.37
CA ASP A 146 1.02 -17.61 25.43
C ASP A 146 2.07 -18.60 24.92
N TYR A 147 1.92 -19.14 23.70
CA TYR A 147 2.93 -19.98 23.06
C TYR A 147 4.21 -19.19 22.73
N VAL A 148 4.05 -18.03 22.08
CA VAL A 148 5.17 -17.18 21.64
C VAL A 148 5.98 -16.64 22.82
N GLU A 149 5.30 -16.30 23.92
CA GLU A 149 5.91 -15.83 25.16
C GLU A 149 6.48 -16.97 26.04
N GLY A 150 6.30 -18.23 25.64
CA GLY A 150 6.80 -19.40 26.36
C GLY A 150 6.03 -19.72 27.65
N LYS A 151 4.81 -19.17 27.82
CA LYS A 151 3.88 -19.55 28.90
C LYS A 151 3.26 -20.93 28.62
N SER A 152 3.16 -21.31 27.35
CA SER A 152 2.86 -22.66 26.87
C SER A 152 3.95 -23.12 25.91
N SER A 153 4.34 -24.40 25.97
CA SER A 153 5.18 -25.04 24.94
C SER A 153 4.39 -25.95 24.01
N ASP A 154 3.08 -26.06 24.23
CA ASP A 154 2.20 -26.96 23.50
C ASP A 154 1.44 -26.19 22.41
N PHE A 155 1.84 -26.38 21.16
CA PHE A 155 1.21 -25.70 20.03
C PHE A 155 -0.25 -26.16 19.80
N GLU A 156 -0.66 -27.31 20.32
CA GLU A 156 -2.07 -27.77 20.25
C GLU A 156 -3.02 -26.86 21.05
N THR A 157 -2.48 -26.02 21.94
CA THR A 157 -3.26 -25.00 22.66
C THR A 157 -3.54 -23.75 21.83
N VAL A 158 -2.84 -23.57 20.70
CA VAL A 158 -3.03 -22.46 19.77
C VAL A 158 -4.30 -22.73 18.94
N GLY A 159 -5.12 -21.69 18.77
CA GLY A 159 -6.41 -21.72 18.09
C GLY A 159 -6.32 -21.83 16.57
N VAL A 160 -5.52 -22.76 16.06
CA VAL A 160 -5.43 -23.15 14.64
C VAL A 160 -5.45 -24.68 14.57
N LYS A 161 -6.37 -25.25 13.80
CA LYS A 161 -6.53 -26.71 13.73
C LYS A 161 -6.94 -27.19 12.35
N ALA A 162 -6.25 -28.20 11.85
CA ALA A 162 -6.76 -29.07 10.81
C ALA A 162 -7.76 -30.05 11.45
N VAL A 163 -9.05 -29.84 11.23
CA VAL A 163 -10.12 -30.75 11.70
C VAL A 163 -10.06 -32.07 10.92
N ASP A 164 -9.75 -31.95 9.64
CA ASP A 164 -9.39 -33.01 8.69
C ASP A 164 -8.49 -32.39 7.60
N ASP A 165 -8.05 -33.19 6.63
CA ASP A 165 -7.14 -32.77 5.56
C ASP A 165 -7.64 -31.54 4.77
N TYR A 166 -8.94 -31.29 4.72
CA TYR A 166 -9.55 -30.22 3.92
C TYR A 166 -10.44 -29.27 4.73
N THR A 167 -10.31 -29.27 6.06
CA THR A 167 -11.07 -28.39 6.94
C THR A 167 -10.13 -27.73 7.95
N LEU A 168 -9.86 -26.45 7.73
CA LEU A 168 -9.04 -25.64 8.64
C LEU A 168 -9.96 -24.80 9.53
N GLN A 169 -9.66 -24.73 10.81
CA GLN A 169 -10.39 -23.92 11.77
C GLN A 169 -9.44 -22.99 12.52
N TYR A 170 -9.80 -21.71 12.61
CA TYR A 170 -9.22 -20.74 13.52
C TYR A 170 -10.20 -20.41 14.65
N THR A 171 -9.68 -20.21 15.85
CA THR A 171 -10.40 -19.69 17.01
C THR A 171 -9.71 -18.42 17.49
N LEU A 172 -10.46 -17.33 17.56
CA LEU A 172 -9.97 -16.01 17.96
C LEU A 172 -10.19 -15.74 19.45
N ASN A 173 -9.43 -14.80 20.00
CA ASN A 173 -9.60 -14.28 21.36
C ASN A 173 -10.86 -13.41 21.50
N GLN A 174 -11.21 -12.71 20.41
CA GLN A 174 -12.36 -11.82 20.31
C GLN A 174 -12.86 -11.75 18.86
N PRO A 175 -14.10 -11.29 18.63
CA PRO A 175 -14.62 -11.12 17.28
C PRO A 175 -13.81 -10.06 16.52
N GLU A 176 -13.32 -10.42 15.34
CA GLU A 176 -12.64 -9.49 14.42
C GLU A 176 -13.32 -9.56 13.05
N THR A 177 -14.15 -8.56 12.72
CA THR A 177 -14.91 -8.55 11.45
C THR A 177 -14.01 -8.48 10.21
N TYR A 178 -12.75 -8.07 10.39
CA TYR A 178 -11.72 -8.00 9.35
C TYR A 178 -10.76 -9.21 9.34
N TRP A 179 -11.01 -10.25 10.14
CA TRP A 179 -10.13 -11.43 10.26
C TRP A 179 -9.76 -12.04 8.90
N ASN A 180 -10.74 -12.19 8.01
CA ASN A 180 -10.52 -12.74 6.67
C ASN A 180 -9.50 -11.93 5.85
N SER A 181 -9.38 -10.62 6.06
CA SER A 181 -8.34 -9.83 5.39
C SER A 181 -6.94 -10.19 5.86
N LYS A 182 -6.75 -10.56 7.14
CA LYS A 182 -5.45 -11.02 7.67
C LYS A 182 -5.00 -12.34 7.04
N THR A 183 -5.93 -13.17 6.58
CA THR A 183 -5.61 -14.43 5.88
C THR A 183 -4.94 -14.23 4.52
N THR A 184 -4.86 -12.98 4.03
CA THR A 184 -4.10 -12.60 2.82
C THR A 184 -2.65 -12.18 3.13
N ALA A 185 -2.28 -12.08 4.41
CA ALA A 185 -0.91 -11.83 4.85
C ALA A 185 -0.11 -13.13 4.83
N SER A 186 1.17 -13.04 4.44
CA SER A 186 2.00 -14.21 4.20
C SER A 186 2.25 -15.06 5.44
N ILE A 187 2.16 -14.49 6.64
CA ILE A 187 2.30 -15.22 7.90
C ILE A 187 1.24 -16.33 8.09
N LEU A 188 0.09 -16.21 7.43
CA LEU A 188 -0.98 -17.21 7.43
C LEU A 188 -0.98 -18.08 6.15
N SER A 189 0.05 -17.96 5.30
CA SER A 189 0.21 -18.82 4.13
C SER A 189 0.58 -20.26 4.53
N PRO A 190 0.21 -21.26 3.69
CA PRO A 190 0.51 -22.65 3.98
C PRO A 190 1.99 -22.97 3.73
N VAL A 191 2.54 -23.90 4.50
CA VAL A 191 3.87 -24.48 4.29
C VAL A 191 3.79 -26.00 4.38
N ASN A 192 4.27 -26.71 3.35
CA ASN A 192 4.31 -28.16 3.39
C ASN A 192 5.31 -28.68 4.43
N GLU A 193 4.83 -29.46 5.41
CA GLU A 193 5.64 -29.93 6.54
C GLU A 193 6.83 -30.82 6.14
N ALA A 194 6.59 -31.79 5.26
CA ALA A 194 7.62 -32.71 4.81
C ALA A 194 8.73 -31.98 4.05
N PHE A 195 8.35 -31.02 3.21
CA PHE A 195 9.30 -30.19 2.48
C PHE A 195 10.10 -29.28 3.40
N LEU A 196 9.42 -28.56 4.31
CA LEU A 196 10.08 -27.70 5.32
C LEU A 196 11.12 -28.49 6.12
N LYS A 197 10.75 -29.68 6.59
CA LYS A 197 11.66 -30.59 7.30
C LYS A 197 12.83 -31.05 6.43
N SER A 198 12.59 -31.32 5.14
CA SER A 198 13.63 -31.75 4.21
C SER A 198 14.66 -30.65 3.90
N LYS A 199 14.24 -29.38 3.97
CA LYS A 199 15.08 -28.21 3.73
C LYS A 199 15.78 -27.72 4.99
N GLY A 200 15.13 -27.81 6.15
CA GLY A 200 15.68 -27.27 7.40
C GLY A 200 15.96 -25.78 7.25
N ASP A 201 17.19 -25.37 7.56
CA ASP A 201 17.61 -23.96 7.47
C ASP A 201 17.76 -23.45 6.03
N ASP A 202 17.77 -24.33 5.01
CA ASP A 202 17.83 -23.94 3.60
C ASP A 202 16.45 -23.55 3.02
N PHE A 203 15.37 -23.69 3.79
CA PHE A 203 14.04 -23.25 3.37
C PHE A 203 14.05 -21.75 3.11
N GLY A 204 13.55 -21.34 1.94
CA GLY A 204 13.57 -19.92 1.58
C GLY A 204 14.97 -19.37 1.23
N SER A 205 16.01 -20.18 1.09
CA SER A 205 17.25 -19.70 0.43
C SER A 205 16.94 -19.16 -0.97
N VAL A 206 17.72 -18.22 -1.49
CA VAL A 206 17.41 -17.56 -2.79
C VAL A 206 17.78 -18.45 -3.98
N THR A 207 17.13 -19.60 -4.08
CA THR A 207 17.27 -20.59 -5.15
C THR A 207 15.89 -21.14 -5.54
N PRO A 208 15.65 -21.51 -6.81
CA PRO A 208 14.36 -22.05 -7.25
C PRO A 208 13.84 -23.23 -6.44
N SER A 209 14.75 -24.12 -6.00
CA SER A 209 14.38 -25.38 -5.33
C SER A 209 14.18 -25.25 -3.81
N SER A 210 14.32 -24.05 -3.22
CA SER A 210 14.19 -23.83 -1.77
C SER A 210 12.76 -23.68 -1.28
N ILE A 211 11.81 -23.50 -2.21
CA ILE A 211 10.40 -23.29 -1.95
C ILE A 211 9.56 -24.13 -2.94
N LEU A 212 8.38 -24.55 -2.50
CA LEU A 212 7.36 -25.12 -3.39
C LEU A 212 6.39 -24.03 -3.83
N SER A 213 5.66 -24.27 -4.92
CA SER A 213 4.63 -23.36 -5.43
C SER A 213 3.27 -24.05 -5.44
N ASN A 214 2.25 -23.43 -4.86
CA ASN A 214 0.83 -23.78 -5.06
C ASN A 214 0.07 -22.67 -5.84
N GLY A 215 0.77 -21.61 -6.25
CA GLY A 215 0.25 -20.42 -6.90
C GLY A 215 0.40 -20.40 -8.43
N PRO A 216 0.12 -19.23 -9.05
CA PRO A 216 -0.01 -19.07 -10.49
C PRO A 216 1.29 -19.22 -11.30
N TYR A 217 2.46 -19.05 -10.68
CA TYR A 217 3.75 -19.13 -11.34
C TYR A 217 4.72 -20.06 -10.61
N LEU A 218 5.72 -20.53 -11.35
CA LEU A 218 6.88 -21.26 -10.87
C LEU A 218 8.10 -20.34 -10.95
N PHE A 219 8.88 -20.27 -9.88
CA PHE A 219 10.12 -19.50 -9.85
C PHE A 219 11.21 -20.26 -10.61
N LYS A 220 11.78 -19.65 -11.66
CA LYS A 220 12.72 -20.34 -12.57
C LYS A 220 14.17 -19.96 -12.31
N SER A 221 14.45 -18.67 -12.16
CA SER A 221 15.82 -18.21 -11.97
C SER A 221 15.87 -16.86 -11.26
N PHE A 222 16.95 -16.67 -10.52
CA PHE A 222 17.41 -15.36 -10.07
C PHE A 222 18.91 -15.27 -10.28
N THR A 223 19.33 -14.20 -10.95
CA THR A 223 20.73 -13.80 -11.05
C THR A 223 20.86 -12.42 -10.41
N SER A 224 21.61 -12.37 -9.31
CA SER A 224 21.88 -11.15 -8.54
C SER A 224 22.25 -9.97 -9.43
N LYS A 225 21.56 -8.84 -9.24
CA LYS A 225 21.74 -7.61 -10.02
C LYS A 225 21.61 -7.79 -11.55
N SER A 226 20.84 -8.78 -11.99
CA SER A 226 20.65 -9.05 -13.41
C SER A 226 19.19 -9.37 -13.76
N LEU A 227 18.65 -10.50 -13.28
CA LEU A 227 17.40 -11.03 -13.80
C LEU A 227 16.63 -11.87 -12.77
N ILE A 228 15.30 -11.73 -12.75
CA ILE A 228 14.34 -12.65 -12.13
C ILE A 228 13.43 -13.21 -13.22
N GLU A 229 13.18 -14.53 -13.21
CA GLU A 229 12.29 -15.19 -14.17
C GLU A 229 11.24 -16.08 -13.51
N PHE A 230 10.02 -16.00 -14.04
CA PHE A 230 8.90 -16.88 -13.69
C PHE A 230 8.28 -17.47 -14.95
N ASP A 231 7.84 -18.71 -14.87
CA ASP A 231 6.98 -19.34 -15.87
C ASP A 231 5.59 -19.61 -15.26
N LYS A 232 4.53 -19.47 -16.06
CA LYS A 232 3.18 -19.87 -15.65
C LYS A 232 3.17 -21.32 -15.17
N ASN A 233 2.53 -21.58 -14.03
CA ASN A 233 2.27 -22.93 -13.56
C ASN A 233 1.11 -23.55 -14.37
N PRO A 234 1.36 -24.54 -15.24
CA PRO A 234 0.32 -25.12 -16.11
C PRO A 234 -0.68 -26.01 -15.35
N ASN A 235 -0.36 -26.37 -14.11
CA ASN A 235 -1.15 -27.25 -13.25
C ASN A 235 -1.84 -26.50 -12.11
N TYR A 236 -1.65 -25.18 -12.02
CA TYR A 236 -2.34 -24.33 -11.06
C TYR A 236 -3.87 -24.46 -11.20
N TRP A 237 -4.56 -24.51 -10.06
CA TRP A 237 -6.00 -24.77 -10.00
C TRP A 237 -6.82 -23.70 -10.73
N ASP A 238 -6.35 -22.45 -10.73
CA ASP A 238 -6.99 -21.30 -11.38
C ASP A 238 -6.19 -20.79 -12.59
N LYS A 239 -5.52 -21.69 -13.30
CA LYS A 239 -4.66 -21.37 -14.46
C LYS A 239 -5.36 -20.64 -15.60
N ASP A 240 -6.69 -20.71 -15.70
CA ASP A 240 -7.45 -20.04 -16.75
C ASP A 240 -7.46 -18.52 -16.55
N ASN A 241 -7.26 -18.05 -15.32
CA ASN A 241 -7.10 -16.63 -14.98
C ASN A 241 -5.66 -16.13 -15.10
N VAL A 242 -4.69 -17.00 -15.40
CA VAL A 242 -3.30 -16.63 -15.62
C VAL A 242 -3.03 -16.43 -17.10
N LYS A 243 -2.98 -15.16 -17.55
CA LYS A 243 -2.91 -14.81 -18.98
C LYS A 243 -1.47 -14.62 -19.48
N ILE A 244 -0.58 -14.17 -18.61
CA ILE A 244 0.86 -14.06 -18.87
C ILE A 244 1.50 -15.45 -18.74
N GLU A 245 2.31 -15.82 -19.73
CA GLU A 245 3.02 -17.11 -19.75
C GLU A 245 4.40 -17.01 -19.10
N LYS A 246 5.05 -15.85 -19.21
CA LYS A 246 6.41 -15.61 -18.70
C LYS A 246 6.52 -14.22 -18.09
N VAL A 247 7.27 -14.12 -17.00
CA VAL A 247 7.64 -12.84 -16.40
C VAL A 247 9.16 -12.72 -16.36
N LYS A 248 9.68 -11.58 -16.81
CA LYS A 248 11.11 -11.26 -16.82
C LYS A 248 11.34 -9.90 -16.17
N LEU A 249 12.05 -9.85 -15.06
CA LEU A 249 12.38 -8.60 -14.38
C LEU A 249 13.88 -8.37 -14.45
N SER A 250 14.31 -7.31 -15.13
CA SER A 250 15.71 -6.92 -15.22
C SER A 250 16.10 -6.00 -14.07
N PHE A 251 17.33 -6.12 -13.58
CA PHE A 251 17.79 -5.26 -12.49
C PHE A 251 17.91 -3.80 -12.95
N PHE A 252 17.37 -2.88 -12.15
CA PHE A 252 17.51 -1.44 -12.34
C PHE A 252 18.21 -0.84 -11.13
N ASP A 253 19.39 -0.24 -11.35
CA ASP A 253 20.25 0.28 -10.29
C ASP A 253 19.90 1.70 -9.82
N GLY A 254 18.88 2.33 -10.41
CA GLY A 254 18.45 3.68 -10.05
C GLY A 254 19.23 4.82 -10.71
N SER A 255 20.32 4.54 -11.43
CA SER A 255 21.23 5.59 -11.94
C SER A 255 20.63 6.45 -13.05
N ASP A 256 19.76 5.84 -13.87
CA ASP A 256 19.12 6.46 -15.03
C ASP A 256 17.62 6.12 -15.06
N GLN A 257 16.83 6.86 -14.28
CA GLN A 257 15.38 6.63 -14.12
C GLN A 257 14.61 6.64 -15.45
N ASP A 258 15.05 7.40 -16.43
CA ASP A 258 14.39 7.53 -17.73
C ASP A 258 14.66 6.32 -18.66
N SER A 259 15.60 5.44 -18.29
CA SER A 259 15.85 4.18 -19.01
C SER A 259 14.64 3.26 -18.99
N ILE A 260 13.78 3.37 -17.99
CA ILE A 260 12.55 2.58 -17.87
C ILE A 260 11.55 2.98 -18.98
N ALA A 261 11.31 4.28 -19.17
CA ALA A 261 10.45 4.76 -20.24
C ALA A 261 11.06 4.51 -21.63
N ARG A 262 12.38 4.68 -21.81
CA ARG A 262 13.06 4.34 -23.07
C ARG A 262 12.96 2.85 -23.38
N GLY A 263 13.19 1.98 -22.39
CA GLY A 263 13.06 0.54 -22.56
C GLY A 263 11.66 0.10 -22.99
N PHE A 264 10.61 0.77 -22.52
CA PHE A 264 9.26 0.56 -23.05
C PHE A 264 9.14 0.96 -24.53
N LEU A 265 9.62 2.16 -24.90
CA LEU A 265 9.55 2.67 -26.27
C LEU A 265 10.35 1.83 -27.27
N ASP A 266 11.47 1.28 -26.82
CA ASP A 266 12.32 0.35 -27.57
C ASP A 266 11.73 -1.07 -27.66
N GLY A 267 10.66 -1.36 -26.90
CA GLY A 267 9.98 -2.65 -26.86
C GLY A 267 10.62 -3.69 -25.92
N ASN A 268 11.59 -3.28 -25.10
CA ASN A 268 12.25 -4.14 -24.11
C ASN A 268 11.38 -4.38 -22.86
N TYR A 269 10.54 -3.40 -22.51
CA TYR A 269 9.64 -3.48 -21.35
C TYR A 269 8.17 -3.41 -21.77
N THR A 270 7.34 -4.12 -21.01
CA THR A 270 5.88 -4.13 -21.14
C THR A 270 5.27 -2.85 -20.61
N ASP A 271 5.83 -2.33 -19.52
CA ASP A 271 5.44 -1.05 -18.90
C ASP A 271 6.68 -0.16 -18.73
N GLY A 272 6.47 1.15 -18.52
CA GLY A 272 7.54 2.13 -18.48
C GLY A 272 7.20 3.36 -17.64
N ARG A 273 7.67 3.42 -16.38
CA ARG A 273 7.46 4.60 -15.52
C ARG A 273 8.07 5.85 -16.16
N ILE A 274 7.34 6.96 -16.06
CA ILE A 274 7.73 8.27 -16.58
C ILE A 274 8.03 9.20 -15.40
N PHE A 275 9.02 10.08 -15.57
CA PHE A 275 9.40 11.08 -14.57
C PHE A 275 9.26 12.49 -15.18
N PRO A 276 8.10 13.15 -15.04
CA PRO A 276 7.81 14.41 -15.73
C PRO A 276 8.74 15.57 -15.40
N THR A 277 9.43 15.51 -14.26
CA THR A 277 10.43 16.50 -13.84
C THR A 277 11.82 16.26 -14.44
N SER A 278 12.00 15.15 -15.17
CA SER A 278 13.26 14.85 -15.85
C SER A 278 13.50 15.77 -17.05
N SER A 279 14.77 16.09 -17.32
CA SER A 279 15.19 16.92 -18.45
C SER A 279 14.90 16.29 -19.81
N VAL A 280 14.71 14.96 -19.88
CA VAL A 280 14.41 14.23 -21.12
C VAL A 280 12.91 13.97 -21.32
N PHE A 281 12.05 14.38 -20.37
CA PHE A 281 10.60 14.12 -20.45
C PHE A 281 9.96 14.67 -21.73
N ALA A 282 10.37 15.86 -22.18
CA ALA A 282 9.86 16.46 -23.42
C ALA A 282 10.14 15.60 -24.67
N GLU A 283 11.27 14.89 -24.69
CA GLU A 283 11.62 13.97 -25.77
C GLU A 283 10.77 12.68 -25.69
N LEU A 284 10.68 12.08 -24.50
CA LEU A 284 9.87 10.87 -24.27
C LEU A 284 8.39 11.07 -24.62
N LYS A 285 7.86 12.25 -24.29
CA LYS A 285 6.47 12.65 -24.52
C LYS A 285 6.15 12.84 -26.00
N LYS A 286 7.12 13.26 -26.83
CA LYS A 286 6.90 13.64 -28.23
C LYS A 286 6.36 12.48 -29.07
N GLY A 287 5.12 12.60 -29.55
CA GLY A 287 4.43 11.56 -30.33
C GLY A 287 3.88 10.40 -29.49
N ASN A 288 3.90 10.54 -28.16
CA ASN A 288 3.35 9.60 -27.19
C ASN A 288 2.47 10.31 -26.15
N GLU A 289 2.07 11.56 -26.40
CA GLU A 289 1.28 12.38 -25.49
C GLU A 289 -0.01 11.68 -25.08
N ASP A 290 -0.65 11.01 -26.03
CA ASP A 290 -1.90 10.28 -25.85
C ASP A 290 -1.71 8.91 -25.20
N LYS A 291 -0.47 8.48 -24.89
CA LYS A 291 -0.15 7.17 -24.29
C LYS A 291 0.26 7.26 -22.82
N ILE A 292 0.33 8.46 -22.27
CA ILE A 292 0.63 8.68 -20.85
C ILE A 292 -0.63 8.35 -20.04
N THR A 293 -0.53 7.36 -19.15
CA THR A 293 -1.59 6.92 -18.24
C THR A 293 -1.09 6.95 -16.80
N TYR A 294 -1.92 6.57 -15.82
CA TYR A 294 -1.55 6.62 -14.39
C TYR A 294 -1.81 5.31 -13.67
N THR A 295 -0.87 4.85 -12.84
CA THR A 295 -1.13 3.68 -11.97
C THR A 295 -2.19 4.02 -10.91
N PRO A 296 -2.89 3.04 -10.32
CA PRO A 296 -3.70 3.30 -9.14
C PRO A 296 -2.85 3.83 -7.96
N GLN A 297 -3.48 4.56 -7.04
CA GLN A 297 -2.88 4.81 -5.72
C GLN A 297 -2.79 3.48 -4.94
N ASN A 298 -1.72 3.28 -4.19
CA ASN A 298 -1.57 2.11 -3.31
C ASN A 298 -1.91 2.44 -1.85
N SER A 299 -1.72 1.47 -0.96
CA SER A 299 -2.08 1.58 0.45
C SER A 299 -1.18 2.47 1.29
N VAL A 300 -0.02 2.94 0.80
CA VAL A 300 0.97 3.62 1.63
C VAL A 300 0.72 5.12 1.74
N THR A 301 0.53 5.65 2.96
CA THR A 301 0.34 7.11 3.20
C THR A 301 1.68 7.63 3.59
N PHE A 302 2.25 8.49 2.77
CA PHE A 302 3.37 9.31 3.20
C PHE A 302 2.84 10.56 3.90
N TYR A 303 3.44 10.87 5.04
CA TYR A 303 3.09 12.03 5.86
C TYR A 303 4.34 12.61 6.51
N TYR A 304 4.34 13.93 6.70
CA TYR A 304 5.27 14.55 7.64
C TYR A 304 4.76 14.37 9.07
N LEU A 305 5.67 14.17 10.00
CA LEU A 305 5.38 14.15 11.43
C LEU A 305 6.33 15.09 12.16
N PHE A 306 5.90 15.55 13.33
CA PHE A 306 6.70 16.40 14.19
C PHE A 306 7.30 15.60 15.34
N ASN A 307 8.59 15.81 15.61
CA ASN A 307 9.21 15.34 16.84
C ASN A 307 8.85 16.28 17.99
N VAL A 308 7.75 15.96 18.69
CA VAL A 308 7.19 16.79 19.76
C VAL A 308 8.02 16.75 21.05
N ASN A 309 9.00 15.84 21.13
CA ASN A 309 9.83 15.64 22.31
C ASN A 309 11.30 15.36 21.94
N ARG A 310 11.84 16.12 20.98
CA ARG A 310 13.20 15.95 20.48
C ARG A 310 14.25 16.08 21.59
N GLN A 311 15.19 15.11 21.63
CA GLN A 311 16.27 15.05 22.62
C GLN A 311 17.67 15.09 22.01
N SER A 312 17.88 14.51 20.82
CA SER A 312 19.14 14.64 20.06
C SER A 312 19.16 15.90 19.19
N TYR A 313 20.34 16.51 19.07
CA TYR A 313 20.60 17.72 18.27
C TYR A 313 22.00 17.64 17.63
N LYS A 314 22.41 16.47 17.14
CA LYS A 314 23.66 16.31 16.39
C LYS A 314 23.49 16.83 14.96
N GLN A 315 22.30 16.64 14.38
CA GLN A 315 21.91 17.17 13.08
C GLN A 315 21.03 18.41 13.27
N THR A 316 21.65 19.55 13.60
CA THR A 316 20.91 20.78 13.89
C THR A 316 21.56 22.03 13.32
N MET A 317 20.74 22.96 12.83
CA MET A 317 21.16 24.32 12.49
C MET A 317 20.97 25.30 13.65
N LYS A 318 20.38 24.87 14.77
CA LYS A 318 20.20 25.69 15.98
C LYS A 318 21.53 25.99 16.63
N GLN A 319 21.72 27.24 17.03
CA GLN A 319 22.95 27.79 17.61
C GLN A 319 22.91 27.88 19.14
N SER A 320 21.73 27.73 19.75
CA SER A 320 21.56 27.87 21.20
C SER A 320 20.60 26.84 21.80
N ASP A 321 20.75 26.58 23.10
CA ASP A 321 19.80 25.74 23.83
C ASP A 321 18.39 26.36 23.90
N LYS A 322 18.32 27.70 23.83
CA LYS A 322 17.07 28.45 23.74
C LYS A 322 16.28 28.06 22.49
N GLU A 323 16.91 28.05 21.33
CA GLU A 323 16.27 27.63 20.06
C GLU A 323 15.81 26.17 20.09
N LYS A 324 16.56 25.28 20.77
CA LYS A 324 16.17 23.87 20.96
C LYS A 324 14.91 23.77 21.82
N THR A 325 14.84 24.51 22.94
CA THR A 325 13.65 24.53 23.79
C THR A 325 12.46 25.19 23.10
N ASP A 326 12.72 26.21 22.29
CA ASP A 326 11.70 26.98 21.57
C ASP A 326 11.08 26.15 20.44
N SER A 327 11.89 25.42 19.65
CA SER A 327 11.36 24.53 18.60
C SER A 327 10.49 23.43 19.22
N ARG A 328 10.95 22.78 20.31
CA ARG A 328 10.16 21.77 21.01
C ARG A 328 8.83 22.33 21.53
N ALA A 329 8.83 23.54 22.10
CA ALA A 329 7.59 24.19 22.54
C ALA A 329 6.64 24.48 21.35
N ALA A 330 7.18 24.91 20.21
CA ALA A 330 6.41 25.12 18.99
C ALA A 330 5.82 23.82 18.43
N MET A 331 6.58 22.71 18.42
CA MET A 331 6.09 21.40 17.97
C MET A 331 4.93 20.87 18.82
N GLN A 332 4.91 21.20 20.11
CA GLN A 332 3.82 20.84 21.01
C GLN A 332 2.58 21.74 20.86
N ASN A 333 2.70 22.89 20.20
CA ASN A 333 1.60 23.83 20.00
C ASN A 333 0.76 23.47 18.77
N LYS A 334 -0.53 23.18 18.99
CA LYS A 334 -1.47 22.78 17.93
C LYS A 334 -1.64 23.85 16.85
N ASP A 335 -1.82 25.12 17.23
CA ASP A 335 -1.99 26.20 16.26
C ASP A 335 -0.74 26.39 15.39
N PHE A 336 0.46 26.17 15.95
CA PHE A 336 1.71 26.20 15.18
C PHE A 336 1.72 25.10 14.11
N ARG A 337 1.42 23.85 14.51
CA ARG A 337 1.35 22.73 13.56
C ARG A 337 0.28 22.94 12.49
N GLN A 338 -0.90 23.44 12.87
CA GLN A 338 -1.96 23.80 11.93
C GLN A 338 -1.52 24.92 10.98
N ALA A 339 -0.77 25.91 11.45
CA ALA A 339 -0.24 26.97 10.58
C ALA A 339 0.68 26.41 9.49
N ILE A 340 1.59 25.49 9.84
CA ILE A 340 2.42 24.78 8.86
C ILE A 340 1.55 23.98 7.89
N ASN A 341 0.54 23.27 8.41
CA ASN A 341 -0.37 22.47 7.58
C ASN A 341 -1.09 23.29 6.50
N PHE A 342 -1.63 24.46 6.86
CA PHE A 342 -2.32 25.36 5.94
C PHE A 342 -1.36 26.16 5.03
N ALA A 343 -0.09 26.31 5.43
CA ALA A 343 0.94 27.00 4.64
C ALA A 343 1.59 26.09 3.57
N PHE A 344 1.50 24.78 3.75
CA PHE A 344 2.16 23.81 2.90
C PHE A 344 1.39 23.54 1.61
N ASP A 345 1.99 23.92 0.47
CA ASP A 345 1.50 23.60 -0.86
C ASP A 345 1.88 22.15 -1.26
N ARG A 346 0.95 21.24 -1.02
CA ARG A 346 1.10 19.83 -1.37
C ARG A 346 1.05 19.57 -2.86
N HIS A 347 0.40 20.43 -3.64
CA HIS A 347 0.39 20.31 -5.09
C HIS A 347 1.80 20.55 -5.63
N ALA A 348 2.44 21.66 -5.24
CA ALA A 348 3.81 21.97 -5.62
C ALA A 348 4.82 20.90 -5.15
N TYR A 349 4.56 20.28 -3.99
CA TYR A 349 5.33 19.13 -3.49
C TYR A 349 5.17 17.88 -4.36
N ALA A 350 3.92 17.50 -4.66
CA ALA A 350 3.62 16.31 -5.46
C ALA A 350 4.03 16.46 -6.93
N ALA A 351 4.06 17.70 -7.45
CA ALA A 351 4.56 18.03 -8.77
C ALA A 351 6.04 17.67 -8.94
N GLN A 352 6.83 17.61 -7.85
CA GLN A 352 8.22 17.14 -7.91
C GLN A 352 8.33 15.66 -8.32
N THR A 353 7.30 14.86 -8.02
CA THR A 353 7.23 13.44 -8.39
C THR A 353 6.54 13.23 -9.74
N ASN A 354 5.32 13.76 -9.91
CA ASN A 354 4.44 13.42 -11.03
C ASN A 354 4.22 14.57 -12.04
N GLY A 355 4.94 15.68 -11.89
CA GLY A 355 4.72 16.90 -12.66
C GLY A 355 3.37 17.56 -12.37
N GLU A 356 3.16 18.76 -12.92
CA GLU A 356 1.94 19.56 -12.71
C GLU A 356 0.65 18.78 -13.03
N ASP A 357 0.62 18.09 -14.18
CA ASP A 357 -0.57 17.34 -14.63
C ASP A 357 -0.93 16.14 -13.72
N GLY A 358 0.07 15.59 -13.01
CA GLY A 358 -0.08 14.41 -12.16
C GLY A 358 -0.04 14.70 -10.66
N ALA A 359 0.25 15.94 -10.25
CA ALA A 359 0.48 16.33 -8.87
C ALA A 359 -0.74 16.02 -7.98
N ASP A 360 -1.93 16.39 -8.41
CA ASP A 360 -3.13 16.16 -7.60
C ASP A 360 -3.44 14.67 -7.46
N ARG A 361 -3.14 13.83 -8.46
CA ARG A 361 -3.53 12.41 -8.49
C ARG A 361 -2.91 11.57 -7.38
N ILE A 362 -1.74 11.97 -6.88
CA ILE A 362 -1.03 11.26 -5.82
C ILE A 362 -1.38 11.81 -4.43
N LEU A 363 -2.10 12.93 -4.33
CA LEU A 363 -2.39 13.55 -3.04
C LEU A 363 -3.20 12.63 -2.13
N ARG A 364 -2.79 12.63 -0.85
CA ARG A 364 -3.48 11.94 0.23
C ARG A 364 -3.65 12.90 1.40
N ASN A 365 -4.88 13.04 1.89
CA ASN A 365 -5.23 14.06 2.87
C ASN A 365 -5.49 13.51 4.29
N THR A 366 -5.64 12.19 4.42
CA THR A 366 -5.83 11.46 5.68
C THR A 366 -4.82 10.34 5.81
N ILE A 367 -4.62 9.81 7.03
CA ILE A 367 -3.69 8.71 7.26
C ILE A 367 -4.31 7.40 6.78
N THR A 368 -5.59 7.18 7.06
CA THR A 368 -6.38 6.14 6.39
C THR A 368 -6.76 6.64 4.99
N PRO A 369 -6.49 5.90 3.89
CA PRO A 369 -6.95 6.27 2.56
C PRO A 369 -8.46 6.52 2.52
N SER A 370 -8.90 7.52 1.76
CA SER A 370 -10.30 7.94 1.77
C SER A 370 -11.26 6.84 1.32
N ASN A 371 -10.82 5.98 0.40
CA ASN A 371 -11.55 4.85 -0.17
C ASN A 371 -11.13 3.49 0.42
N PHE A 372 -10.50 3.47 1.60
CA PHE A 372 -10.00 2.24 2.23
C PHE A 372 -11.11 1.28 2.64
N VAL A 373 -12.16 1.79 3.28
CA VAL A 373 -13.38 1.07 3.68
C VAL A 373 -14.62 1.89 3.38
N GLN A 374 -15.80 1.28 3.44
CA GLN A 374 -17.10 1.91 3.17
C GLN A 374 -18.02 1.85 4.38
N VAL A 375 -18.86 2.88 4.53
CA VAL A 375 -19.96 2.95 5.50
C VAL A 375 -21.24 3.19 4.70
N GLY A 376 -22.01 2.12 4.50
CA GLY A 376 -23.13 2.15 3.54
C GLY A 376 -22.64 2.46 2.12
N ASP A 377 -23.15 3.52 1.52
CA ASP A 377 -22.79 4.00 0.18
C ASP A 377 -21.64 5.03 0.17
N LYS A 378 -21.13 5.42 1.35
CA LYS A 378 -20.08 6.42 1.52
C LYS A 378 -18.71 5.79 1.70
N ASN A 379 -17.68 6.43 1.19
CA ASN A 379 -16.31 6.06 1.52
C ASN A 379 -15.94 6.61 2.91
N PHE A 380 -14.92 6.02 3.55
CA PHE A 380 -14.42 6.47 4.85
C PHE A 380 -14.12 7.99 4.88
N GLY A 381 -13.48 8.53 3.83
CA GLY A 381 -13.16 9.95 3.73
C GLY A 381 -14.39 10.87 3.73
N ASP A 382 -15.52 10.42 3.19
CA ASP A 382 -16.78 11.18 3.20
C ASP A 382 -17.29 11.33 4.64
N ILE A 383 -17.20 10.26 5.43
CA ILE A 383 -17.56 10.29 6.86
C ILE A 383 -16.61 11.19 7.64
N VAL A 384 -15.30 11.14 7.36
CA VAL A 384 -14.32 12.03 7.99
C VAL A 384 -14.63 13.51 7.69
N ASN A 385 -15.03 13.85 6.46
CA ASN A 385 -15.46 15.20 6.10
C ASN A 385 -16.69 15.66 6.91
N GLU A 386 -17.60 14.75 7.24
CA GLU A 386 -18.76 15.04 8.09
C GLU A 386 -18.39 15.25 9.57
N LYS A 387 -17.31 14.63 10.05
CA LYS A 387 -16.85 14.77 11.44
C LYS A 387 -15.94 15.98 11.65
N ILE A 388 -15.00 16.24 10.73
CA ILE A 388 -13.95 17.25 10.90
C ILE A 388 -14.50 18.67 11.10
N VAL A 389 -15.68 18.97 10.55
CA VAL A 389 -16.34 20.28 10.73
C VAL A 389 -16.68 20.59 12.19
N ASN A 390 -16.78 19.57 13.05
CA ASN A 390 -17.04 19.75 14.48
C ASN A 390 -15.83 20.32 15.25
N TYR A 391 -14.63 20.29 14.66
CA TYR A 391 -13.42 20.85 15.26
C TYR A 391 -13.23 22.36 15.00
N GLY A 392 -14.14 22.98 14.24
CA GLY A 392 -14.22 24.43 14.10
C GLY A 392 -14.38 24.91 12.67
N LYS A 393 -14.68 26.22 12.52
CA LYS A 393 -14.96 26.89 11.24
C LYS A 393 -13.82 26.74 10.21
N ASP A 394 -12.59 26.52 10.67
CA ASP A 394 -11.42 26.39 9.80
C ASP A 394 -11.50 25.13 8.93
N TRP A 395 -12.34 24.16 9.31
CA TRP A 395 -12.59 22.92 8.58
C TRP A 395 -13.85 22.97 7.71
N ALA A 396 -14.57 24.09 7.69
CA ALA A 396 -15.73 24.24 6.81
C ALA A 396 -15.33 24.11 5.33
N ASN A 397 -16.10 23.33 4.57
CA ASN A 397 -15.92 23.04 3.15
C ASN A 397 -14.58 22.36 2.77
N ILE A 398 -13.88 21.75 3.73
CA ILE A 398 -12.71 20.93 3.39
C ILE A 398 -13.17 19.67 2.66
N ASN A 399 -12.34 19.19 1.74
CA ASN A 399 -12.53 17.89 1.09
C ASN A 399 -11.26 17.06 1.27
N LEU A 400 -11.32 16.15 2.23
CA LEU A 400 -10.23 15.24 2.61
C LEU A 400 -10.17 13.97 1.76
N ASN A 401 -10.98 13.85 0.71
CA ASN A 401 -10.87 12.70 -0.19
C ASN A 401 -9.54 12.75 -0.96
N ASP A 402 -9.06 11.58 -1.38
CA ASP A 402 -7.81 11.48 -2.12
C ASP A 402 -7.90 12.24 -3.44
N GLY A 403 -6.76 12.75 -3.88
CA GLY A 403 -6.69 13.52 -5.12
C GLY A 403 -7.17 14.97 -5.03
N LYS A 404 -7.45 15.49 -3.82
CA LYS A 404 -7.96 16.85 -3.59
C LYS A 404 -6.92 17.72 -2.90
N GLN A 405 -6.88 19.01 -3.26
CA GLN A 405 -6.09 20.00 -2.54
C GLN A 405 -6.87 20.48 -1.31
N ALA A 406 -6.71 19.79 -0.18
CA ALA A 406 -7.55 20.03 0.99
C ALA A 406 -7.07 21.18 1.90
N PHE A 407 -5.75 21.38 1.99
CA PHE A 407 -5.17 22.14 3.11
C PHE A 407 -4.62 23.52 2.75
N LEU A 408 -4.12 23.78 1.53
CA LEU A 408 -3.46 25.05 1.25
C LEU A 408 -4.42 26.24 1.46
N ASN A 409 -4.13 27.08 2.45
CA ASN A 409 -4.90 28.27 2.76
C ASN A 409 -4.03 29.30 3.51
N PRO A 410 -3.41 30.25 2.79
CA PRO A 410 -2.50 31.24 3.39
C PRO A 410 -3.12 32.10 4.50
N ASP A 411 -4.42 32.41 4.41
CA ASP A 411 -5.10 33.24 5.40
C ASP A 411 -5.31 32.47 6.70
N LYS A 412 -5.80 31.22 6.62
CA LYS A 412 -5.90 30.33 7.79
C LYS A 412 -4.53 30.06 8.40
N ALA A 413 -3.50 29.86 7.56
CA ALA A 413 -2.13 29.65 8.03
C ALA A 413 -1.64 30.82 8.89
N LYS A 414 -1.84 32.06 8.42
CA LYS A 414 -1.47 33.28 9.15
C LYS A 414 -2.31 33.49 10.41
N GLU A 415 -3.62 33.20 10.37
CA GLU A 415 -4.49 33.28 11.56
C GLU A 415 -4.02 32.30 12.65
N LYS A 416 -3.78 31.05 12.29
CA LYS A 416 -3.26 30.02 13.19
C LYS A 416 -1.89 30.41 13.74
N PHE A 417 -1.00 30.87 12.87
CA PHE A 417 0.33 31.30 13.29
C PHE A 417 0.27 32.47 14.27
N ALA A 418 -0.61 33.44 14.08
CA ALA A 418 -0.76 34.56 15.01
C ALA A 418 -1.16 34.09 16.42
N LYS A 419 -2.13 33.16 16.53
CA LYS A 419 -2.54 32.55 17.81
C LYS A 419 -1.40 31.75 18.44
N ALA A 420 -0.70 30.96 17.62
CA ALA A 420 0.47 30.22 18.06
C ALA A 420 1.55 31.16 18.61
N LYS A 421 1.91 32.20 17.87
CA LYS A 421 2.93 33.18 18.23
C LYS A 421 2.61 33.88 19.54
N GLU A 422 1.38 34.34 19.73
CA GLU A 422 0.94 34.96 21.00
C GLU A 422 1.11 33.98 22.17
N SER A 423 0.57 32.76 22.05
CA SER A 423 0.63 31.76 23.13
C SER A 423 2.05 31.27 23.43
N LEU A 424 2.92 31.19 22.41
CA LEU A 424 4.32 30.78 22.54
C LEU A 424 5.17 31.90 23.14
N GLN A 425 4.99 33.15 22.72
CA GLN A 425 5.68 34.30 23.32
C GLN A 425 5.32 34.46 24.80
N ALA A 426 4.07 34.18 25.17
CA ALA A 426 3.65 34.15 26.58
C ALA A 426 4.39 33.07 27.40
N GLN A 427 4.89 32.01 26.75
CA GLN A 427 5.75 30.97 27.34
C GLN A 427 7.25 31.32 27.26
N GLY A 428 7.60 32.50 26.76
CA GLY A 428 8.99 32.95 26.60
C GLY A 428 9.68 32.45 25.32
N VAL A 429 8.94 31.87 24.38
CA VAL A 429 9.48 31.40 23.08
C VAL A 429 9.91 32.59 22.22
N THR A 430 11.08 32.46 21.59
CA THR A 430 11.63 33.44 20.66
C THR A 430 11.51 32.95 19.22
N PHE A 431 11.41 33.89 18.29
CA PHE A 431 11.26 33.64 16.84
C PHE A 431 12.49 34.22 16.10
N PRO A 432 12.89 33.64 14.95
CA PRO A 432 12.20 32.57 14.21
C PRO A 432 12.33 31.19 14.84
N ILE A 433 11.34 30.32 14.60
CA ILE A 433 11.42 28.90 14.94
C ILE A 433 12.13 28.17 13.79
N HIS A 434 13.26 27.56 14.12
CA HIS A 434 14.04 26.70 13.22
C HIS A 434 13.55 25.25 13.29
N LEU A 435 13.17 24.68 12.15
CA LEU A 435 12.75 23.28 12.00
C LEU A 435 13.81 22.52 11.21
N ASP A 436 14.61 21.70 11.88
CA ASP A 436 15.62 20.87 11.23
C ASP A 436 14.93 19.68 10.54
N MET A 437 15.22 19.53 9.26
CA MET A 437 14.69 18.49 8.39
C MET A 437 15.86 17.79 7.66
N PRO A 438 16.37 16.69 8.21
CA PRO A 438 17.37 15.86 7.54
C PRO A 438 16.82 15.25 6.24
N VAL A 439 17.64 15.25 5.19
CA VAL A 439 17.34 14.58 3.91
C VAL A 439 18.59 13.87 3.39
N ASP A 440 18.40 12.77 2.66
CA ASP A 440 19.49 12.12 1.94
C ASP A 440 19.91 13.01 0.75
N GLN A 441 21.15 13.50 0.77
CA GLN A 441 21.69 14.38 -0.26
C GLN A 441 21.77 13.74 -1.65
N THR A 442 21.74 12.41 -1.72
CA THR A 442 21.78 11.65 -2.98
C THR A 442 20.38 11.40 -3.55
N ALA A 443 19.34 11.45 -2.72
CA ALA A 443 17.95 11.33 -3.11
C ALA A 443 17.41 12.66 -3.65
N LYS A 444 17.64 12.92 -4.95
CA LYS A 444 17.26 14.19 -5.60
C LYS A 444 15.78 14.57 -5.39
N LEU A 445 14.88 13.58 -5.45
CA LEU A 445 13.46 13.81 -5.25
C LEU A 445 13.17 14.31 -3.84
N ASP A 446 13.74 13.67 -2.82
CA ASP A 446 13.57 14.04 -1.41
C ASP A 446 14.07 15.47 -1.15
N VAL A 447 15.21 15.85 -1.72
CA VAL A 447 15.76 17.21 -1.63
C VAL A 447 14.83 18.23 -2.30
N GLN A 448 14.29 17.92 -3.48
CA GLN A 448 13.35 18.79 -4.20
C GLN A 448 12.04 18.98 -3.42
N GLN A 449 11.51 17.88 -2.87
CA GLN A 449 10.29 17.87 -2.07
C GLN A 449 10.45 18.64 -0.76
N ALA A 450 11.57 18.45 -0.05
CA ALA A 450 11.92 19.24 1.14
C ALA A 450 12.08 20.73 0.81
N GLY A 451 12.70 21.03 -0.34
CA GLY A 451 12.80 22.39 -0.87
C GLY A 451 11.44 23.03 -1.14
N SER A 452 10.48 22.26 -1.69
CA SER A 452 9.10 22.72 -1.94
C SER A 452 8.36 23.05 -0.64
N LEU A 453 8.44 22.16 0.37
CA LEU A 453 7.91 22.42 1.71
C LEU A 453 8.51 23.70 2.31
N LYS A 454 9.85 23.81 2.31
CA LYS A 454 10.58 25.00 2.78
C LYS A 454 10.08 26.27 2.11
N GLN A 455 10.08 26.32 0.79
CA GLN A 455 9.74 27.52 0.03
C GLN A 455 8.30 27.98 0.29
N THR A 456 7.35 27.04 0.29
CA THR A 456 5.92 27.36 0.38
C THR A 456 5.52 27.80 1.79
N VAL A 457 6.06 27.14 2.82
CA VAL A 457 5.84 27.52 4.22
C VAL A 457 6.50 28.86 4.55
N GLU A 458 7.76 29.06 4.18
CA GLU A 458 8.48 30.32 4.47
C GLU A 458 7.90 31.51 3.70
N ALA A 459 7.41 31.30 2.48
CA ALA A 459 6.72 32.35 1.71
C ALA A 459 5.40 32.77 2.37
N THR A 460 4.67 31.81 2.96
CA THR A 460 3.36 32.06 3.58
C THR A 460 3.48 32.68 4.97
N LEU A 461 4.36 32.13 5.81
CA LEU A 461 4.49 32.52 7.23
C LEU A 461 5.58 33.58 7.47
N GLY A 462 6.54 33.73 6.55
CA GLY A 462 7.67 34.66 6.66
C GLY A 462 8.87 34.08 7.43
N LYS A 463 10.08 34.41 6.98
CA LYS A 463 11.34 33.92 7.58
C LYS A 463 11.65 34.46 8.97
N ASP A 464 11.09 35.61 9.32
CA ASP A 464 11.19 36.17 10.69
C ASP A 464 10.37 35.35 11.70
N ASN A 465 9.58 34.39 11.22
CA ASN A 465 8.67 33.58 11.99
C ASN A 465 9.07 32.11 11.96
N VAL A 466 9.24 31.51 10.78
CA VAL A 466 9.57 30.09 10.63
C VAL A 466 10.67 29.93 9.58
N ILE A 467 11.65 29.09 9.89
CA ILE A 467 12.71 28.68 8.97
C ILE A 467 12.72 27.15 8.94
N ILE A 468 12.64 26.56 7.74
CA ILE A 468 12.81 25.12 7.54
C ILE A 468 14.24 24.86 7.10
N ASP A 469 15.03 24.26 7.96
CA ASP A 469 16.43 23.96 7.72
C ASP A 469 16.55 22.57 7.07
N VAL A 470 16.69 22.53 5.74
CA VAL A 470 16.92 21.29 4.99
C VAL A 470 18.38 20.89 5.16
N ILE A 471 18.63 19.87 5.99
CA ILE A 471 19.96 19.37 6.32
C ILE A 471 20.27 18.19 5.40
N GLN A 472 21.07 18.43 4.37
CA GLN A 472 21.52 17.38 3.45
C GLN A 472 22.63 16.54 4.09
N LEU A 473 22.35 15.26 4.29
CA LEU A 473 23.25 14.28 4.93
C LEU A 473 23.62 13.16 3.95
N SER A 474 24.69 12.42 4.24
CA SER A 474 24.90 11.14 3.56
C SER A 474 23.75 10.15 3.87
N PRO A 475 23.49 9.14 3.01
CA PRO A 475 22.44 8.15 3.25
C PRO A 475 22.53 7.51 4.64
N ASP A 476 23.74 7.06 5.02
CA ASP A 476 24.00 6.42 6.31
C ASP A 476 23.70 7.37 7.48
N GLU A 477 24.13 8.63 7.42
CA GLU A 477 23.87 9.62 8.47
C GLU A 477 22.37 9.94 8.60
N LYS A 478 21.67 10.08 7.48
CA LYS A 478 20.23 10.29 7.45
C LYS A 478 19.51 9.10 8.08
N ASP A 479 19.85 7.88 7.70
CA ASP A 479 19.16 6.70 8.23
C ASP A 479 19.46 6.48 9.72
N GLN A 480 20.70 6.74 10.17
CA GLN A 480 21.03 6.68 11.60
C GLN A 480 20.29 7.73 12.43
N ALA A 481 20.06 8.94 11.89
CA ALA A 481 19.29 9.99 12.55
C ALA A 481 17.76 9.74 12.53
N THR A 482 17.30 8.91 11.59
CA THR A 482 15.89 8.65 11.31
C THR A 482 15.56 7.17 11.43
N TYR A 483 15.54 6.41 10.34
CA TYR A 483 15.01 5.05 10.24
C TYR A 483 15.65 4.05 11.23
N PHE A 484 16.98 4.02 11.31
CA PHE A 484 17.76 3.12 12.18
C PHE A 484 17.93 3.62 13.62
N ALA A 485 17.31 4.75 14.00
CA ALA A 485 17.26 5.15 15.40
C ALA A 485 16.34 4.19 16.19
N ASP A 486 16.95 3.43 17.09
CA ASP A 486 16.29 2.40 17.90
C ASP A 486 15.41 2.98 19.00
N THR A 487 15.77 4.15 19.55
CA THR A 487 15.04 4.82 20.62
C THR A 487 14.50 6.19 20.22
N ALA A 488 13.52 6.69 20.97
CA ALA A 488 12.93 8.01 20.76
C ALA A 488 13.95 9.15 20.95
N GLU A 489 14.88 8.96 21.89
CA GLU A 489 15.96 9.90 22.19
C GLU A 489 16.92 10.09 21.01
N GLN A 490 17.11 9.05 20.20
CA GLN A 490 18.04 9.04 19.07
C GLN A 490 17.50 9.72 17.82
N LYS A 491 16.17 9.90 17.70
CA LYS A 491 15.53 10.57 16.56
C LYS A 491 15.93 12.05 16.54
N ASP A 492 16.65 12.45 15.49
CA ASP A 492 17.39 13.73 15.46
C ASP A 492 16.91 14.67 14.36
N TYR A 493 15.67 15.15 14.51
CA TYR A 493 14.98 16.06 13.59
C TYR A 493 13.83 16.76 14.33
N ASP A 494 13.37 17.91 13.84
CA ASP A 494 12.07 18.47 14.28
C ASP A 494 10.92 17.97 13.40
N ILE A 495 11.19 17.77 12.10
CA ILE A 495 10.23 17.27 11.12
C ILE A 495 10.90 16.22 10.23
N ASP A 496 10.21 15.11 10.01
CA ASP A 496 10.66 14.01 9.15
C ASP A 496 9.46 13.40 8.39
N VAL A 497 9.75 12.70 7.32
CA VAL A 497 8.75 11.97 6.52
C VAL A 497 8.70 10.51 6.95
N SER A 498 7.50 9.99 7.12
CA SER A 498 7.27 8.56 7.31
C SER A 498 6.18 8.06 6.38
N GLY A 499 6.03 6.74 6.31
CA GLY A 499 5.07 6.06 5.48
C GLY A 499 4.39 4.92 6.22
N TRP A 500 3.09 4.72 6.01
CA TRP A 500 2.38 3.55 6.53
C TRP A 500 1.43 2.96 5.51
N GLY A 501 1.51 1.65 5.28
CA GLY A 501 0.54 0.86 4.50
C GLY A 501 -0.30 0.00 5.44
N GLY A 502 -1.58 -0.19 5.11
CA GLY A 502 -2.47 -0.99 5.94
C GLY A 502 -2.18 -2.48 5.87
N ASP A 503 -2.23 -3.16 7.02
CA ASP A 503 -1.95 -4.59 7.15
C ASP A 503 -3.21 -5.46 7.03
N TYR A 504 -4.36 -4.92 7.41
CA TYR A 504 -5.67 -5.58 7.41
C TYR A 504 -6.81 -4.57 7.21
N SER A 505 -7.95 -5.02 6.70
CA SER A 505 -9.07 -4.17 6.22
C SER A 505 -9.91 -3.55 7.36
N ASP A 506 -9.27 -2.77 8.23
CA ASP A 506 -9.92 -1.98 9.28
C ASP A 506 -9.14 -0.68 9.53
N PRO A 507 -9.79 0.50 9.66
CA PRO A 507 -9.10 1.77 9.87
C PRO A 507 -8.10 1.77 11.04
N LYS A 508 -8.28 0.89 12.04
CA LYS A 508 -7.32 0.65 13.13
C LYS A 508 -5.89 0.48 12.63
N THR A 509 -5.68 -0.23 11.52
CA THR A 509 -4.33 -0.49 10.98
C THR A 509 -3.54 0.81 10.70
N TYR A 510 -4.24 1.90 10.40
CA TYR A 510 -3.65 3.22 10.17
C TYR A 510 -3.68 4.11 11.40
N LEU A 511 -4.73 4.02 12.22
CA LEU A 511 -4.98 4.97 13.30
C LEU A 511 -4.30 4.56 14.61
N ALA A 512 -4.14 3.27 14.87
CA ALA A 512 -3.48 2.76 16.07
C ALA A 512 -1.96 2.99 16.07
N ILE A 513 -1.36 3.38 14.95
CA ILE A 513 0.08 3.70 14.89
C ILE A 513 0.45 4.91 15.76
N LEU A 514 -0.54 5.73 16.13
CA LEU A 514 -0.41 6.86 17.07
C LEU A 514 -1.12 6.57 18.42
N ASP A 515 -1.47 5.32 18.71
CA ASP A 515 -1.94 4.96 20.05
C ASP A 515 -0.88 5.38 21.09
N PRO A 516 -1.21 6.15 22.16
CA PRO A 516 -0.24 6.65 23.13
C PRO A 516 0.42 5.57 24.01
N GLU A 517 -0.11 4.35 24.00
CA GLU A 517 0.40 3.22 24.75
C GLU A 517 1.26 2.34 23.83
N THR A 518 0.76 1.96 22.65
CA THR A 518 1.38 0.92 21.80
C THR A 518 1.74 1.37 20.39
N GLY A 519 1.52 2.65 20.04
CA GLY A 519 1.65 3.15 18.68
C GLY A 519 3.09 3.09 18.14
N SER A 520 3.26 2.45 16.98
CA SER A 520 4.56 2.27 16.32
C SER A 520 5.25 3.59 15.93
N GLN A 521 4.48 4.66 15.75
CA GLN A 521 4.98 5.98 15.34
C GLN A 521 5.31 6.90 16.51
N LEU A 522 5.00 6.52 17.76
CA LEU A 522 5.35 7.32 18.94
C LEU A 522 6.85 7.61 19.00
N LYS A 523 7.67 6.60 18.68
CA LYS A 523 9.13 6.74 18.67
C LYS A 523 9.59 7.85 17.73
N ASN A 524 9.02 7.93 16.53
CA ASN A 524 9.35 8.97 15.54
C ASN A 524 8.95 10.38 16.02
N MET A 525 8.03 10.48 16.97
CA MET A 525 7.63 11.73 17.60
C MET A 525 8.43 12.09 18.86
N GLY A 526 9.48 11.32 19.18
CA GLY A 526 10.27 11.49 20.40
C GLY A 526 9.57 10.97 21.66
N LEU A 527 8.53 10.15 21.51
CA LEU A 527 7.75 9.60 22.62
C LEU A 527 8.08 8.11 22.83
N SER A 528 8.17 7.70 24.08
CA SER A 528 8.39 6.31 24.46
C SER A 528 7.15 5.68 25.09
N GLU A 529 7.00 4.36 24.92
CA GLU A 529 6.01 3.55 25.63
C GLU A 529 6.18 3.70 27.16
N GLY A 530 5.07 3.85 27.88
CA GLY A 530 5.06 4.03 29.34
C GLY A 530 5.70 5.33 29.88
N LYS A 531 6.18 6.24 29.02
CA LYS A 531 6.83 7.50 29.40
C LYS A 531 6.12 8.73 28.80
N ASP A 532 6.71 9.91 29.04
CA ASP A 532 6.37 11.20 28.41
C ASP A 532 4.93 11.69 28.63
N LYS A 533 4.32 11.29 29.76
CA LYS A 533 2.91 11.61 30.07
C LYS A 533 2.59 13.10 29.90
N GLU A 534 3.44 13.99 30.42
CA GLU A 534 3.23 15.43 30.33
C GLU A 534 3.16 15.93 28.88
N VAL A 535 4.03 15.42 28.00
CA VAL A 535 4.01 15.78 26.58
C VAL A 535 2.78 15.20 25.90
N LYS A 536 2.48 13.91 26.13
CA LYS A 536 1.31 13.21 25.57
C LYS A 536 0.00 13.91 25.95
N ASP A 537 -0.15 14.29 27.21
CA ASP A 537 -1.30 15.05 27.71
C ASP A 537 -1.38 16.42 27.02
N LYS A 538 -0.26 17.14 26.92
CA LYS A 538 -0.21 18.48 26.31
C LYS A 538 -0.61 18.49 24.84
N ILE A 539 -0.29 17.43 24.09
CA ILE A 539 -0.70 17.29 22.69
C ILE A 539 -2.04 16.58 22.50
N GLY A 540 -2.73 16.22 23.59
CA GLY A 540 -4.09 15.69 23.58
C GLY A 540 -4.22 14.20 23.26
N LEU A 541 -3.15 13.39 23.37
CA LEU A 541 -3.22 11.97 23.01
C LEU A 541 -4.16 11.16 23.93
N ALA A 542 -4.47 11.63 25.13
CA ALA A 542 -5.48 11.01 25.99
C ALA A 542 -6.88 11.06 25.36
N ASP A 543 -7.23 12.16 24.69
CA ASP A 543 -8.50 12.28 23.97
C ASP A 543 -8.53 11.35 22.75
N TYR A 544 -7.40 11.28 22.03
CA TYR A 544 -7.25 10.36 20.90
C TYR A 544 -7.41 8.90 21.32
N LYS A 545 -6.76 8.48 22.43
CA LYS A 545 -6.91 7.13 22.98
C LYS A 545 -8.35 6.80 23.30
N LYS A 546 -9.10 7.73 23.88
CA LYS A 546 -10.52 7.53 24.16
C LYS A 546 -11.33 7.28 22.88
N LEU A 547 -11.01 7.98 21.78
CA LEU A 547 -11.66 7.75 20.48
C LEU A 547 -11.31 6.37 19.93
N LEU A 548 -10.04 5.96 20.01
CA LEU A 548 -9.60 4.61 19.61
C LEU A 548 -10.29 3.53 20.44
N ASP A 549 -10.34 3.67 21.76
CA ASP A 549 -10.97 2.71 22.68
C ASP A 549 -12.48 2.58 22.43
N GLN A 550 -13.14 3.70 22.11
CA GLN A 550 -14.56 3.69 21.73
C GLN A 550 -14.80 2.94 20.42
N ALA A 551 -13.92 3.13 19.44
CA ALA A 551 -13.98 2.38 18.18
C ALA A 551 -13.68 0.89 18.41
N ASP A 552 -12.67 0.58 19.21
CA ASP A 552 -12.27 -0.79 19.53
C ASP A 552 -13.35 -1.57 20.29
N ALA A 553 -14.09 -0.91 21.17
CA ALA A 553 -15.21 -1.52 21.89
C ALA A 553 -16.40 -1.91 21.00
N GLU A 554 -16.50 -1.36 19.78
CA GLU A 554 -17.50 -1.77 18.80
C GLU A 554 -16.99 -2.95 17.98
N ILE A 555 -17.50 -4.14 18.32
CA ILE A 555 -17.11 -5.43 17.72
C ILE A 555 -18.26 -6.12 16.99
N THR A 556 -19.46 -5.53 16.99
CA THR A 556 -20.69 -6.15 16.45
C THR A 556 -21.22 -5.46 15.20
N ASP A 557 -21.05 -4.14 15.10
CA ASP A 557 -21.48 -3.34 13.96
C ASP A 557 -20.26 -2.68 13.28
N THR A 558 -19.85 -3.26 12.16
CA THR A 558 -18.71 -2.77 11.38
C THR A 558 -18.90 -1.33 10.87
N GLN A 559 -20.13 -0.94 10.50
CA GLN A 559 -20.39 0.42 10.04
C GLN A 559 -20.23 1.42 11.19
N ALA A 560 -20.83 1.13 12.34
CA ALA A 560 -20.67 1.95 13.53
C ALA A 560 -19.21 2.02 14.01
N ARG A 561 -18.46 0.93 13.91
CA ARG A 561 -17.01 0.88 14.18
C ARG A 561 -16.25 1.85 13.29
N TYR A 562 -16.50 1.80 11.97
CA TYR A 562 -15.83 2.69 11.02
C TYR A 562 -16.22 4.16 11.20
N GLU A 563 -17.47 4.47 11.56
CA GLU A 563 -17.85 5.84 11.92
C GLU A 563 -17.10 6.36 13.15
N LYS A 564 -16.84 5.51 14.16
CA LYS A 564 -16.04 5.89 15.34
C LYS A 564 -14.57 6.11 14.97
N TYR A 565 -14.00 5.28 14.11
CA TYR A 565 -12.66 5.53 13.59
C TYR A 565 -12.58 6.78 12.71
N ALA A 566 -13.64 7.14 11.99
CA ALA A 566 -13.68 8.40 11.26
C ALA A 566 -13.62 9.62 12.20
N GLU A 567 -14.19 9.53 13.40
CA GLU A 567 -14.02 10.53 14.46
C GLU A 567 -12.56 10.62 14.93
N ALA A 568 -11.90 9.47 15.15
CA ALA A 568 -10.47 9.44 15.50
C ALA A 568 -9.60 10.04 14.37
N GLN A 569 -9.87 9.71 13.10
CA GLN A 569 -9.17 10.31 11.97
C GLN A 569 -9.42 11.83 11.88
N ALA A 570 -10.64 12.30 12.15
CA ALA A 570 -10.94 13.73 12.19
C ALA A 570 -10.15 14.45 13.29
N TRP A 571 -10.09 13.86 14.49
CA TRP A 571 -9.22 14.37 15.57
C TRP A 571 -7.76 14.44 15.12
N LEU A 572 -7.25 13.39 14.47
CA LEU A 572 -5.86 13.33 14.02
C LEU A 572 -5.56 14.43 12.99
N THR A 573 -6.44 14.61 12.01
CA THR A 573 -6.33 15.69 11.02
C THR A 573 -6.34 17.07 11.69
N ASP A 574 -7.23 17.30 12.65
CA ASP A 574 -7.29 18.56 13.40
C ASP A 574 -6.07 18.78 14.31
N SER A 575 -5.52 17.71 14.90
CA SER A 575 -4.32 17.80 15.74
C SER A 575 -3.08 18.30 14.99
N ALA A 576 -3.05 18.11 13.66
CA ALA A 576 -1.90 18.34 12.79
C ALA A 576 -0.61 17.69 13.29
N LEU A 577 -0.70 16.57 14.04
CA LEU A 577 0.47 15.81 14.48
C LEU A 577 1.11 15.08 13.31
N PHE A 578 0.28 14.54 12.40
CA PHE A 578 0.68 14.07 11.09
C PHE A 578 0.11 14.98 10.01
N LEU A 579 0.91 15.20 8.98
CA LEU A 579 0.56 15.96 7.78
C LEU A 579 0.64 15.01 6.58
N PRO A 580 -0.44 14.27 6.26
CA PRO A 580 -0.53 13.47 5.03
C PRO A 580 -0.15 14.30 3.81
N VAL A 581 0.63 13.73 2.89
CA VAL A 581 1.07 14.41 1.67
C VAL A 581 0.65 13.68 0.42
N GLN A 582 1.00 12.41 0.32
CA GLN A 582 0.83 11.64 -0.91
C GLN A 582 0.70 10.15 -0.64
N SER A 583 0.13 9.43 -1.59
CA SER A 583 0.12 7.97 -1.64
C SER A 583 1.40 7.44 -2.29
N GLY A 584 1.65 6.12 -2.17
CA GLY A 584 2.38 5.44 -3.24
C GLY A 584 1.50 5.24 -4.48
N GLY A 585 2.10 4.90 -5.62
CA GLY A 585 1.37 4.76 -6.88
C GLY A 585 0.99 6.10 -7.52
N ALA A 586 -0.13 6.15 -8.26
CA ALA A 586 -0.56 7.31 -9.07
C ALA A 586 0.50 7.84 -10.04
N ASN A 587 1.48 7.01 -10.41
CA ASN A 587 2.63 7.43 -11.21
C ASN A 587 2.25 7.48 -12.71
N PRO A 588 2.75 8.47 -13.46
CA PRO A 588 2.63 8.48 -14.91
C PRO A 588 3.44 7.34 -15.52
N ILE A 589 2.86 6.66 -16.50
CA ILE A 589 3.41 5.42 -17.05
C ILE A 589 2.97 5.21 -18.49
N PHE A 590 3.88 4.69 -19.32
CA PHE A 590 3.54 4.01 -20.56
C PHE A 590 3.26 2.54 -20.27
N ARG A 591 2.21 1.95 -20.84
CA ARG A 591 1.88 0.56 -20.52
C ARG A 591 1.31 -0.21 -21.68
N LYS A 592 1.54 -1.53 -21.65
CA LYS A 592 0.82 -2.54 -22.43
C LYS A 592 0.00 -3.46 -21.53
N THR A 593 0.17 -3.38 -20.21
CA THR A 593 -0.79 -3.96 -19.26
C THR A 593 -2.14 -3.27 -19.41
N VAL A 594 -3.20 -4.07 -19.54
CA VAL A 594 -4.58 -3.55 -19.60
C VAL A 594 -4.95 -3.02 -18.21
N PRO A 595 -5.31 -1.73 -18.06
CA PRO A 595 -5.68 -1.17 -16.77
C PRO A 595 -6.79 -1.95 -16.09
N PHE A 596 -6.69 -2.08 -14.77
CA PHE A 596 -7.73 -2.61 -13.89
C PHE A 596 -8.10 -4.10 -14.10
N THR A 597 -7.26 -4.90 -14.77
CA THR A 597 -7.46 -6.35 -14.83
C THR A 597 -6.70 -7.11 -13.74
N GLY A 598 -5.56 -6.59 -13.27
CA GLY A 598 -4.82 -7.17 -12.15
C GLY A 598 -5.59 -7.03 -10.83
N PRO A 599 -5.27 -7.87 -9.83
CA PRO A 599 -5.87 -7.81 -8.51
C PRO A 599 -5.53 -6.47 -7.85
N PHE A 600 -6.44 -5.99 -7.00
CA PHE A 600 -6.23 -4.76 -6.25
C PHE A 600 -6.59 -4.99 -4.79
N SER A 601 -5.73 -4.55 -3.88
CA SER A 601 -6.03 -4.50 -2.45
C SER A 601 -5.18 -3.42 -1.79
N PHE A 602 -5.72 -2.84 -0.73
CA PHE A 602 -4.93 -2.01 0.16
C PHE A 602 -4.20 -2.82 1.25
N VAL A 603 -4.46 -4.12 1.35
CA VAL A 603 -3.92 -4.98 2.40
C VAL A 603 -3.48 -6.32 1.84
N GLY A 604 -2.65 -7.05 2.57
CA GLY A 604 -2.09 -8.32 2.10
C GLY A 604 -1.07 -8.15 0.97
N HIS A 605 -0.54 -9.26 0.47
CA HIS A 605 0.58 -9.23 -0.48
C HIS A 605 0.17 -9.53 -1.93
N LYS A 606 -1.06 -10.02 -2.14
CA LYS A 606 -1.56 -10.45 -3.45
C LYS A 606 -2.41 -9.41 -4.19
N GLY A 607 -2.61 -8.20 -3.65
CA GLY A 607 -3.37 -7.13 -4.31
C GLY A 607 -2.53 -5.94 -4.77
N ASN A 608 -1.21 -6.10 -4.88
CA ASN A 608 -0.29 -5.06 -5.31
C ASN A 608 0.15 -5.25 -6.78
N ALA A 609 0.99 -4.34 -7.28
CA ALA A 609 1.45 -4.33 -8.67
C ALA A 609 2.36 -5.52 -9.04
N ASP A 610 2.85 -6.28 -8.05
CA ASP A 610 3.76 -7.41 -8.28
C ASP A 610 3.01 -8.73 -8.46
N ASN A 611 1.69 -8.77 -8.30
CA ASN A 611 0.89 -9.96 -8.60
C ASN A 611 0.43 -9.96 -10.07
N TYR A 612 0.86 -10.97 -10.82
CA TYR A 612 0.58 -11.10 -12.25
C TYR A 612 -0.63 -12.01 -12.57
N LYS A 613 -1.33 -12.52 -11.56
CA LYS A 613 -2.62 -13.22 -11.75
C LYS A 613 -3.62 -12.20 -12.31
N TYR A 614 -4.48 -12.59 -13.26
CA TYR A 614 -5.45 -11.72 -13.95
C TYR A 614 -4.89 -10.59 -14.84
N VAL A 615 -3.59 -10.25 -14.77
CA VAL A 615 -3.01 -9.19 -15.60
C VAL A 615 -3.10 -9.59 -17.08
N GLU A 616 -3.71 -8.73 -17.89
CA GLU A 616 -3.84 -8.90 -19.33
C GLU A 616 -2.87 -7.97 -20.06
N LEU A 617 -2.35 -8.44 -21.19
CA LEU A 617 -1.46 -7.68 -22.06
C LEU A 617 -2.16 -7.36 -23.37
N GLN A 618 -1.97 -6.15 -23.86
CA GLN A 618 -2.35 -5.75 -25.21
C GLN A 618 -1.13 -5.39 -26.05
N LYS A 619 -1.28 -5.48 -27.38
CA LYS A 619 -0.18 -5.27 -28.32
C LYS A 619 0.27 -3.80 -28.37
N GLU A 620 -0.70 -2.90 -28.52
CA GLU A 620 -0.45 -1.46 -28.65
C GLU A 620 -0.43 -0.80 -27.27
N PRO A 621 0.38 0.26 -27.06
CA PRO A 621 0.33 1.04 -25.84
C PRO A 621 -1.08 1.53 -25.51
N VAL A 622 -1.44 1.49 -24.23
CA VAL A 622 -2.73 2.01 -23.75
C VAL A 622 -2.76 3.53 -23.94
N THR A 623 -3.81 4.02 -24.58
CA THR A 623 -4.02 5.47 -24.71
C THR A 623 -4.73 6.04 -23.49
N ALA A 624 -4.54 7.33 -23.20
CA ALA A 624 -5.25 8.07 -22.16
C ALA A 624 -6.78 7.98 -22.34
N LYS A 625 -7.25 8.00 -23.59
CA LYS A 625 -8.68 7.79 -23.91
C LYS A 625 -9.14 6.40 -23.51
N GLN A 626 -8.40 5.36 -23.93
CA GLN A 626 -8.72 3.97 -23.57
C GLN A 626 -8.67 3.76 -22.06
N TYR A 627 -7.68 4.33 -21.37
CA TYR A 627 -7.58 4.28 -19.91
C TYR A 627 -8.83 4.87 -19.25
N GLN A 628 -9.30 6.03 -19.71
CA GLN A 628 -10.49 6.67 -19.15
C GLN A 628 -11.75 5.82 -19.35
N GLU A 629 -11.92 5.24 -20.54
CA GLU A 629 -13.04 4.32 -20.83
C GLU A 629 -13.00 3.07 -19.93
N LEU A 630 -11.82 2.49 -19.73
CA LEU A 630 -11.62 1.35 -18.83
C LEU A 630 -11.85 1.72 -17.36
N TYR A 631 -11.44 2.92 -16.95
CA TYR A 631 -11.63 3.40 -15.58
C TYR A 631 -13.11 3.61 -15.25
N GLU A 632 -13.87 4.24 -16.14
CA GLU A 632 -15.32 4.43 -15.98
C GLU A 632 -16.06 3.10 -15.92
N LYS A 633 -15.69 2.15 -16.79
CA LYS A 633 -16.21 0.78 -16.75
C LYS A 633 -15.89 0.10 -15.42
N TRP A 634 -14.62 0.15 -15.00
CA TRP A 634 -14.16 -0.46 -13.75
C TRP A 634 -14.88 0.13 -12.53
N LEU A 635 -15.09 1.45 -12.45
CA LEU A 635 -15.84 2.08 -11.36
C LEU A 635 -17.27 1.55 -11.24
N LYS A 636 -17.95 1.36 -12.37
CA LYS A 636 -19.32 0.82 -12.40
C LYS A 636 -19.34 -0.64 -11.93
N GLU A 637 -18.48 -1.48 -12.50
CA GLU A 637 -18.40 -2.89 -12.14
C GLU A 637 -17.95 -3.08 -10.68
N LYS A 638 -17.03 -2.26 -10.20
CA LYS A 638 -16.59 -2.23 -8.80
C LYS A 638 -17.76 -1.97 -7.85
N ALA A 639 -18.58 -0.97 -8.14
CA ALA A 639 -19.73 -0.65 -7.28
C ALA A 639 -20.72 -1.82 -7.19
N GLU A 640 -21.01 -2.47 -8.33
CA GLU A 640 -21.88 -3.65 -8.38
C GLU A 640 -21.25 -4.86 -7.66
N SER A 641 -19.96 -5.13 -7.89
CA SER A 641 -19.21 -6.23 -7.28
C SER A 641 -19.11 -6.07 -5.76
N ASN A 642 -18.72 -4.89 -5.28
CA ASN A 642 -18.55 -4.62 -3.86
C ASN A 642 -19.88 -4.72 -3.10
N LYS A 643 -20.97 -4.23 -3.69
CA LYS A 643 -22.31 -4.38 -3.11
C LYS A 643 -22.67 -5.86 -2.94
N LYS A 644 -22.46 -6.66 -3.99
CA LYS A 644 -22.71 -8.10 -3.92
C LYS A 644 -21.84 -8.79 -2.87
N ALA A 645 -20.55 -8.48 -2.83
CA ALA A 645 -19.63 -9.04 -1.84
C ALA A 645 -20.09 -8.74 -0.40
N GLN A 646 -20.56 -7.52 -0.13
CA GLN A 646 -21.12 -7.14 1.17
C GLN A 646 -22.41 -7.91 1.51
N GLU A 647 -23.32 -8.08 0.55
CA GLU A 647 -24.55 -8.87 0.73
C GLU A 647 -24.23 -10.35 1.00
N ASP A 648 -23.21 -10.89 0.33
CA ASP A 648 -22.80 -12.30 0.46
C ASP A 648 -22.13 -12.60 1.81
N LEU A 649 -21.50 -11.62 2.49
CA LEU A 649 -20.86 -11.81 3.80
C LEU A 649 -21.82 -12.42 4.85
N ALA A 650 -23.09 -12.02 4.84
CA ALA A 650 -24.09 -12.53 5.78
C ALA A 650 -24.35 -14.04 5.60
N ASN A 651 -24.13 -14.58 4.40
CA ASN A 651 -24.34 -16.00 4.10
C ASN A 651 -23.26 -16.90 4.73
N HIS A 652 -22.18 -16.33 5.24
CA HIS A 652 -21.10 -17.07 5.88
C HIS A 652 -21.31 -17.28 7.39
N ILE A 653 -22.31 -16.65 8.01
CA ILE A 653 -22.59 -16.80 9.46
C ILE A 653 -23.43 -18.06 9.70
N GLN A 654 -22.96 -18.95 10.58
CA GLN A 654 -23.63 -20.22 10.95
C GLN A 654 -24.17 -20.22 12.38
#